data_AF-A0A9W4NEE5-F1
#
_entry.id   AF-A0A9W4NEE5-F1
#
_cell.length_a   1.000
_cell.length_b   1.000
_cell.length_c   1.000
_cell.angle_alpha   90.00
_cell.angle_beta   90.00
_cell.angle_gamma   90.00
#
_symmetry.space_group_name_H-M   'P 1'
#
loop_
_entity.id
_entity.type
_entity.pdbx_description
1 polymer ?
#
loop_
_entity_poly.entity_id
_entity_poly.type
_entity_poly.pdbx_seq_one_letter_code
_entity_poly.pdbx_strand_id
1 'polypeptide(L)'
;MPTLDVSAYTPQEVPLPPAKPANFFTELQWKTFFALADAVVPAIHTKATSKSSNDRVVSDAEYNSAVVSLATLISGPDANSIATRYLQENVSSNPVFRSTAERILSDHVHDEGRNGVGLILSALGSRAGSLVLTGSTTLIHDQPIEFRERIFRGWDTSRLPPLRAVYRGLSAIIKKSWVMTSPTIGPVLGFPRVPVHGKPTAGFDYEFVQLPPGDQPEIIETDVVIIGSGCGGSVAAKNLAEAGHRVLVVEKSYSYPSNAFPMSPNEGFVNMFENGGAIFSDDSSMAVLAGSTWGGGGTVNWSASLQTQGYVRQQWADTGLPFFTSWDFQRSLDRVCDRMGVNSDKVEHNAQNNVILNGARKLGYSANTVPQNTGHGEHYCGYCTLGCSSGAKKGPTQTFLADAASAGAKFMEGFQADKVIFTKVKGKQVASGVKGTWRSRDSYLGLTGAGVVERKVIIKAKKVVVSAGTLQSPLLLMRSGVKNSQIGRNLHLHPVMGGGAVFDEETRPWEGSALTTVVNEFENLDGQGHGVKIEAVSMVPSVFIPVFPWRNGLEYKLWAANMRRTTSFITLTKERDPGRVYPDPVDGRCRIDYTISAFDRKHIVEAIIASAKIAYISGAKEFHTTYRDVPPFIRPQASTPESPEGTNDAALQSWIAEVRRKSPLNPERGLFASAHQMGTCRMSKSPKSGVVDPNCQVWGLEGLYVVDASVFPSASGVNPMVTNMAIADWASRNLARVMGGHKEGNVMARL
;
A
#
# COMPACT_ATOMS: atom_id res chain seq x y z
N MET A 1 20.04 -32.66 -18.17
CA MET A 1 19.29 -32.22 -16.97
C MET A 1 17.85 -32.67 -17.14
N PRO A 2 17.22 -33.29 -16.14
CA PRO A 2 15.84 -33.70 -16.28
C PRO A 2 14.94 -32.46 -16.33
N THR A 3 14.08 -32.43 -17.33
CA THR A 3 13.05 -31.43 -17.58
C THR A 3 12.14 -31.32 -16.36
N LEU A 4 12.15 -30.15 -15.71
CA LEU A 4 11.24 -29.79 -14.63
C LEU A 4 9.81 -29.79 -15.14
N ASP A 5 9.03 -30.79 -14.75
CA ASP A 5 7.58 -30.79 -14.87
C ASP A 5 7.02 -29.81 -13.82
N VAL A 6 6.94 -28.54 -14.21
CA VAL A 6 6.28 -27.48 -13.44
C VAL A 6 4.82 -27.50 -13.84
N SER A 7 4.01 -28.39 -13.26
CA SER A 7 2.57 -28.21 -13.29
C SER A 7 2.28 -26.89 -12.58
N ALA A 8 2.04 -25.83 -13.36
CA ALA A 8 1.91 -24.47 -12.86
C ALA A 8 0.78 -24.42 -11.82
N TYR A 9 1.14 -24.10 -10.57
CA TYR A 9 0.17 -23.82 -9.53
C TYR A 9 -0.83 -22.76 -10.03
N THR A 10 -2.10 -23.15 -10.14
CA THR A 10 -3.18 -22.24 -10.50
C THR A 10 -4.08 -22.10 -9.28
N PRO A 11 -4.02 -20.98 -8.54
CA PRO A 11 -4.91 -20.75 -7.41
C PRO A 11 -6.37 -20.83 -7.88
N GLN A 12 -7.24 -21.34 -7.01
CA GLN A 12 -8.68 -21.16 -7.18
C GLN A 12 -8.99 -19.67 -7.26
N GLU A 13 -9.85 -19.29 -8.19
CA GLU A 13 -10.27 -17.90 -8.36
C GLU A 13 -11.05 -17.42 -7.14
N VAL A 14 -10.77 -16.18 -6.73
CA VAL A 14 -11.43 -15.54 -5.59
C VAL A 14 -12.28 -14.40 -6.14
N PRO A 15 -13.59 -14.61 -6.35
CA PRO A 15 -14.43 -13.61 -6.99
C PRO A 15 -14.48 -12.32 -6.16
N LEU A 16 -14.69 -11.20 -6.83
CA LEU A 16 -14.87 -9.92 -6.17
C LEU A 16 -16.21 -9.88 -5.41
N PRO A 17 -16.28 -9.19 -4.25
CA PRO A 17 -17.57 -8.84 -3.63
C PRO A 17 -18.44 -8.06 -4.63
N PRO A 18 -19.79 -8.11 -4.57
CA PRO A 18 -20.66 -7.26 -5.38
C PRO A 18 -20.27 -5.79 -5.23
N ALA A 19 -20.20 -5.06 -6.34
CA ALA A 19 -20.00 -3.61 -6.31
C ALA A 19 -21.27 -2.91 -5.82
N LYS A 20 -21.14 -1.77 -5.14
CA LYS A 20 -22.31 -0.90 -4.92
C LYS A 20 -22.86 -0.40 -6.26
N PRO A 21 -24.19 -0.18 -6.36
CA PRO A 21 -24.78 0.39 -7.56
C PRO A 21 -24.14 1.73 -7.94
N ALA A 22 -23.76 1.88 -9.21
CA ALA A 22 -23.08 3.05 -9.75
C ALA A 22 -24.03 4.21 -10.13
N ASN A 23 -25.16 4.33 -9.43
CA ASN A 23 -26.28 5.22 -9.78
C ASN A 23 -26.05 6.70 -9.39
N PHE A 24 -24.85 7.06 -8.95
CA PHE A 24 -24.48 8.43 -8.55
C PHE A 24 -24.09 9.32 -9.74
N PHE A 25 -23.82 8.73 -10.90
CA PHE A 25 -23.63 9.43 -12.16
C PHE A 25 -24.74 9.09 -13.14
N THR A 26 -25.15 10.08 -13.93
CA THR A 26 -26.06 9.91 -15.07
C THR A 26 -25.37 9.16 -16.20
N GLU A 27 -26.15 8.60 -17.12
CA GLU A 27 -25.62 7.95 -18.33
C GLU A 27 -24.68 8.88 -19.13
N LEU A 28 -25.02 10.17 -19.21
CA LEU A 28 -24.20 11.17 -19.89
C LEU A 28 -22.86 11.43 -19.17
N GLN A 29 -22.86 11.44 -17.84
CA GLN A 29 -21.63 11.58 -17.05
C GLN A 29 -20.73 10.35 -17.24
N TRP A 30 -21.29 9.13 -17.24
CA TRP A 30 -20.54 7.91 -17.54
C TRP A 30 -19.98 7.90 -18.96
N LYS A 31 -20.79 8.27 -19.97
CA LYS A 31 -20.33 8.44 -21.37
C LYS A 31 -19.14 9.42 -21.43
N THR A 32 -19.24 10.53 -20.70
CA THR A 32 -18.18 11.55 -20.64
C THR A 32 -16.91 11.04 -19.95
N PHE A 33 -17.05 10.33 -18.82
CA PHE A 33 -15.93 9.72 -18.12
C PHE A 33 -15.18 8.73 -19.02
N PHE A 34 -15.90 7.82 -19.69
CA PHE A 34 -15.27 6.83 -20.55
C PHE A 34 -14.64 7.43 -21.81
N ALA A 35 -15.21 8.51 -22.35
CA ALA A 35 -14.55 9.26 -23.43
C ALA A 35 -13.23 9.89 -22.99
N LEU A 36 -13.11 10.36 -21.74
CA LEU A 36 -11.84 10.82 -21.16
C LEU A 36 -10.89 9.64 -20.87
N ALA A 37 -11.41 8.48 -20.46
CA ALA A 37 -10.61 7.28 -20.26
C ALA A 37 -9.90 6.84 -21.54
N ASP A 38 -10.63 6.87 -22.67
CA ASP A 38 -10.05 6.60 -23.98
C ASP A 38 -8.95 7.60 -24.34
N ALA A 39 -9.09 8.88 -23.97
CA ALA A 39 -8.02 9.86 -24.20
C ALA A 39 -6.74 9.57 -23.40
N VAL A 40 -6.85 8.96 -22.21
CA VAL A 40 -5.69 8.59 -21.38
C VAL A 40 -5.03 7.31 -21.89
N VAL A 41 -5.83 6.29 -22.25
CA VAL A 41 -5.35 5.01 -22.79
C VAL A 41 -6.09 4.69 -24.11
N PRO A 42 -5.68 5.32 -25.22
CA PRO A 42 -6.35 5.19 -26.50
C PRO A 42 -5.96 3.92 -27.27
N ALA A 43 -6.85 3.49 -28.17
CA ALA A 43 -6.45 2.62 -29.27
C ALA A 43 -5.66 3.44 -30.30
N ILE A 44 -4.45 2.98 -30.61
CA ILE A 44 -3.53 3.62 -31.55
C ILE A 44 -3.70 2.97 -32.92
N HIS A 45 -3.95 3.78 -33.94
CA HIS A 45 -4.15 3.33 -35.32
C HIS A 45 -3.43 4.24 -36.32
N THR A 46 -3.24 3.73 -37.53
CA THR A 46 -2.89 4.56 -38.69
C THR A 46 -4.14 5.11 -39.35
N LYS A 47 -3.99 6.10 -40.24
CA LYS A 47 -5.12 6.65 -41.00
C LYS A 47 -5.87 5.58 -41.81
N ALA A 48 -5.14 4.58 -42.32
CA ALA A 48 -5.73 3.49 -43.10
C ALA A 48 -6.50 2.45 -42.26
N THR A 49 -6.15 2.32 -40.97
CA THR A 49 -6.70 1.28 -40.09
C THR A 49 -7.72 1.81 -39.08
N SER A 50 -7.76 3.12 -38.87
CA SER A 50 -8.74 3.78 -38.01
C SER A 50 -10.16 3.62 -38.57
N LYS A 51 -11.11 3.31 -37.69
CA LYS A 51 -12.53 3.17 -38.00
C LYS A 51 -13.42 4.09 -37.16
N SER A 52 -12.82 4.83 -36.23
CA SER A 52 -13.53 5.67 -35.27
C SER A 52 -12.80 6.98 -35.01
N SER A 53 -13.56 8.06 -34.75
CA SER A 53 -13.02 9.31 -34.18
C SER A 53 -12.51 9.16 -32.73
N ASN A 54 -12.73 7.98 -32.13
CA ASN A 54 -12.15 7.55 -30.86
C ASN A 54 -10.78 6.88 -31.01
N ASP A 55 -10.31 6.63 -32.23
CA ASP A 55 -8.98 6.06 -32.45
C ASP A 55 -7.95 7.20 -32.47
N ARG A 56 -6.84 7.03 -31.77
CA ARG A 56 -5.71 7.95 -31.86
C ARG A 56 -4.95 7.66 -33.14
N VAL A 57 -5.01 8.58 -34.10
CA VAL A 57 -4.36 8.40 -35.41
C VAL A 57 -2.94 8.95 -35.37
N VAL A 58 -1.99 8.07 -35.71
CA VAL A 58 -0.57 8.39 -35.86
C VAL A 58 -0.12 8.14 -37.30
N SER A 59 1.08 8.61 -37.66
CA SER A 59 1.67 8.32 -38.97
C SER A 59 2.01 6.84 -39.12
N ASP A 60 2.04 6.31 -40.35
CA ASP A 60 2.46 4.92 -40.59
C ASP A 60 3.87 4.65 -40.07
N ALA A 61 4.78 5.63 -40.21
CA ALA A 61 6.14 5.53 -39.70
C ALA A 61 6.19 5.44 -38.17
N GLU A 62 5.42 6.26 -37.47
CA GLU A 62 5.32 6.25 -36.00
C GLU A 62 4.69 4.95 -35.50
N TYR A 63 3.62 4.49 -36.15
CA TYR A 63 2.97 3.22 -35.82
C TYR A 63 3.93 2.03 -35.99
N ASN A 64 4.59 1.95 -37.14
CA ASN A 64 5.53 0.86 -37.43
C ASN A 64 6.72 0.88 -36.46
N SER A 65 7.25 2.08 -36.14
CA SER A 65 8.31 2.23 -35.14
C SER A 65 7.86 1.75 -33.75
N ALA A 66 6.63 2.08 -33.34
CA ALA A 66 6.06 1.63 -32.08
C ALA A 66 5.90 0.10 -32.04
N VAL A 67 5.38 -0.52 -33.11
CA VAL A 67 5.24 -1.98 -33.21
C VAL A 67 6.61 -2.66 -33.13
N VAL A 68 7.59 -2.19 -33.91
CA VAL A 68 8.96 -2.75 -33.88
C VAL A 68 9.56 -2.63 -32.48
N SER A 69 9.48 -1.45 -31.87
CA SER A 69 10.00 -1.21 -30.52
C SER A 69 9.36 -2.16 -29.50
N LEU A 70 8.03 -2.29 -29.50
CA LEU A 70 7.32 -3.21 -28.61
C LEU A 70 7.68 -4.67 -28.89
N ALA A 71 7.79 -5.07 -30.15
CA ALA A 71 8.15 -6.44 -30.51
C ALA A 71 9.53 -6.85 -29.97
N THR A 72 10.47 -5.90 -29.83
CA THR A 72 11.78 -6.18 -29.18
C THR A 72 11.69 -6.45 -27.67
N LEU A 73 10.58 -6.09 -27.02
CA LEU A 73 10.35 -6.30 -25.58
C LEU A 73 9.59 -7.61 -25.28
N ILE A 74 8.94 -8.17 -26.31
CA ILE A 74 8.02 -9.30 -26.18
C ILE A 74 8.75 -10.58 -26.63
N SER A 75 8.69 -11.62 -25.79
CA SER A 75 9.29 -12.91 -26.12
C SER A 75 8.34 -13.77 -26.97
N GLY A 76 8.89 -14.50 -27.95
CA GLY A 76 8.16 -15.51 -28.73
C GLY A 76 7.76 -15.06 -30.15
N PRO A 77 7.31 -16.00 -31.00
CA PRO A 77 7.04 -15.75 -32.41
C PRO A 77 5.87 -14.77 -32.66
N ASP A 78 4.95 -14.65 -31.69
CA ASP A 78 3.75 -13.82 -31.79
C ASP A 78 3.98 -12.35 -31.38
N ALA A 79 5.23 -11.93 -31.14
CA ALA A 79 5.60 -10.62 -30.61
C ALA A 79 4.93 -9.45 -31.35
N ASN A 80 4.95 -9.47 -32.68
CA ASN A 80 4.30 -8.43 -33.50
C ASN A 80 2.77 -8.40 -33.28
N SER A 81 2.12 -9.56 -33.21
CA SER A 81 0.66 -9.63 -32.99
C SER A 81 0.26 -9.12 -31.59
N ILE A 82 1.08 -9.42 -30.57
CA ILE A 82 0.89 -8.95 -29.20
C ILE A 82 1.08 -7.44 -29.15
N ALA A 83 2.14 -6.92 -29.78
CA ALA A 83 2.40 -5.48 -29.88
C ALA A 83 1.24 -4.73 -30.57
N THR A 84 0.74 -5.25 -31.70
CA THR A 84 -0.41 -4.68 -32.41
C THR A 84 -1.67 -4.66 -31.54
N ARG A 85 -2.02 -5.79 -30.89
CA ARG A 85 -3.19 -5.86 -29.99
C ARG A 85 -3.06 -4.90 -28.81
N TYR A 86 -1.86 -4.75 -28.25
CA TYR A 86 -1.58 -3.80 -27.17
C TYR A 86 -1.79 -2.34 -27.59
N LEU A 87 -1.24 -1.95 -28.75
CA LEU A 87 -1.45 -0.61 -29.31
C LEU A 87 -2.93 -0.34 -29.57
N GLN A 88 -3.65 -1.32 -30.11
CA GLN A 88 -5.08 -1.21 -30.46
C GLN A 88 -6.04 -1.41 -29.28
N GLU A 89 -5.55 -1.68 -28.07
CA GLU A 89 -6.43 -1.80 -26.88
C GLU A 89 -7.16 -0.47 -26.63
N ASN A 90 -8.49 -0.53 -26.58
CA ASN A 90 -9.39 0.54 -26.15
C ASN A 90 -9.97 0.20 -24.77
N VAL A 91 -9.75 1.05 -23.78
CA VAL A 91 -10.18 0.78 -22.39
C VAL A 91 -11.69 0.86 -22.20
N SER A 92 -12.38 1.83 -22.81
CA SER A 92 -13.83 1.94 -22.64
C SER A 92 -14.61 0.80 -23.30
N SER A 93 -14.02 0.06 -24.26
CA SER A 93 -14.65 -1.13 -24.84
C SER A 93 -14.57 -2.36 -23.95
N ASN A 94 -13.68 -2.36 -22.94
CA ASN A 94 -13.48 -3.49 -22.04
C ASN A 94 -14.51 -3.45 -20.88
N PRO A 95 -15.45 -4.41 -20.79
CA PRO A 95 -16.46 -4.43 -19.73
C PRO A 95 -15.85 -4.60 -18.34
N VAL A 96 -14.72 -5.32 -18.22
CA VAL A 96 -14.02 -5.50 -16.95
C VAL A 96 -13.44 -4.16 -16.48
N PHE A 97 -12.81 -3.40 -17.38
CA PHE A 97 -12.32 -2.05 -17.09
C PHE A 97 -13.44 -1.14 -16.58
N ARG A 98 -14.60 -1.12 -17.26
CA ARG A 98 -15.75 -0.30 -16.85
C ARG A 98 -16.21 -0.66 -15.44
N SER A 99 -16.43 -1.95 -15.19
CA SER A 99 -16.88 -2.44 -13.89
C SER A 99 -15.88 -2.12 -12.75
N THR A 100 -14.57 -2.19 -13.03
CA THR A 100 -13.53 -1.82 -12.06
C THR A 100 -13.49 -0.32 -11.81
N ALA A 101 -13.63 0.52 -12.83
CA ALA A 101 -13.67 1.98 -12.66
C ALA A 101 -14.92 2.42 -11.87
N GLU A 102 -16.08 1.84 -12.19
CA GLU A 102 -17.34 2.03 -11.47
C GLU A 102 -17.23 1.58 -10.01
N ARG A 103 -16.60 0.43 -9.76
CA ARG A 103 -16.29 -0.06 -8.40
C ARG A 103 -15.43 0.93 -7.62
N ILE A 104 -14.32 1.39 -8.19
CA ILE A 104 -13.42 2.32 -7.49
C ILE A 104 -14.19 3.60 -7.12
N LEU A 105 -14.94 4.16 -8.06
CA LEU A 105 -15.73 5.37 -7.80
C LEU A 105 -16.84 5.12 -6.77
N SER A 106 -17.55 3.99 -6.83
CA SER A 106 -18.67 3.65 -5.92
C SER A 106 -18.24 3.27 -4.51
N ASP A 107 -17.23 2.41 -4.39
CA ASP A 107 -16.84 1.76 -3.15
C ASP A 107 -15.72 2.50 -2.42
N HIS A 108 -14.85 3.23 -3.14
CA HIS A 108 -13.57 3.69 -2.62
C HIS A 108 -13.39 5.21 -2.63
N VAL A 109 -14.12 5.94 -3.47
CA VAL A 109 -14.11 7.42 -3.49
C VAL A 109 -15.19 7.97 -2.54
N HIS A 110 -14.86 9.04 -1.81
CA HIS A 110 -15.81 9.76 -0.94
C HIS A 110 -16.84 10.55 -1.74
N ASP A 111 -18.00 10.82 -1.15
CA ASP A 111 -19.12 11.54 -1.78
C ASP A 111 -18.68 12.91 -2.29
N GLU A 112 -17.89 13.64 -1.51
CA GLU A 112 -17.30 14.91 -1.91
C GLU A 112 -16.50 14.80 -3.22
N GLY A 113 -15.61 13.80 -3.31
CA GLY A 113 -14.81 13.54 -4.51
C GLY A 113 -15.67 13.14 -5.71
N ARG A 114 -16.67 12.27 -5.49
CA ARG A 114 -17.64 11.89 -6.54
C ARG A 114 -18.43 13.08 -7.06
N ASN A 115 -18.94 13.92 -6.17
CA ASN A 115 -19.73 15.10 -6.52
C ASN A 115 -18.87 16.12 -7.29
N GLY A 116 -17.61 16.32 -6.88
CA GLY A 116 -16.67 17.18 -7.59
C GLY A 116 -16.39 16.70 -9.02
N VAL A 117 -16.15 15.39 -9.21
CA VAL A 117 -16.01 14.79 -10.55
C VAL A 117 -17.31 14.93 -11.35
N GLY A 118 -18.45 14.61 -10.74
CA GLY A 118 -19.77 14.69 -11.38
C GLY A 118 -20.10 16.09 -11.89
N LEU A 119 -19.76 17.14 -11.13
CA LEU A 119 -19.95 18.53 -11.53
C LEU A 119 -19.19 18.86 -12.81
N ILE A 120 -17.91 18.47 -12.90
CA ILE A 120 -17.08 18.69 -14.09
C ILE A 120 -17.60 17.87 -15.28
N LEU A 121 -17.98 16.61 -15.06
CA LEU A 121 -18.56 15.77 -16.11
C LEU A 121 -19.88 16.34 -16.64
N SER A 122 -20.74 16.88 -15.78
CA SER A 122 -21.98 17.56 -16.18
C SER A 122 -21.72 18.82 -16.99
N ALA A 123 -20.75 19.64 -16.57
CA ALA A 123 -20.37 20.84 -17.32
C ALA A 123 -19.90 20.48 -18.74
N LEU A 124 -19.05 19.46 -18.86
CA LEU A 124 -18.58 18.94 -20.15
C LEU A 124 -19.67 18.29 -21.01
N GLY A 125 -20.72 17.75 -20.39
CA GLY A 125 -21.90 17.21 -21.06
C GLY A 125 -22.89 18.29 -21.55
N SER A 126 -22.66 19.56 -21.24
CA SER A 126 -23.50 20.68 -21.69
C SER A 126 -22.76 21.56 -22.70
N ARG A 127 -23.46 22.15 -23.68
CA ARG A 127 -22.82 23.03 -24.69
C ARG A 127 -22.15 24.26 -24.06
N ALA A 128 -22.81 24.87 -23.08
CA ALA A 128 -22.30 26.05 -22.38
C ALA A 128 -21.08 25.71 -21.50
N GLY A 129 -21.17 24.64 -20.70
CA GLY A 129 -20.05 24.22 -19.86
C GLY A 129 -18.87 23.69 -20.69
N SER A 130 -19.13 23.00 -21.80
CA SER A 130 -18.10 22.58 -22.75
C SER A 130 -17.39 23.79 -23.36
N LEU A 131 -18.12 24.84 -23.74
CA LEU A 131 -17.50 26.07 -24.24
C LEU A 131 -16.57 26.70 -23.19
N VAL A 132 -17.01 26.77 -21.93
CA VAL A 132 -16.22 27.32 -20.84
C VAL A 132 -14.97 26.48 -20.52
N LEU A 133 -15.10 25.15 -20.48
CA LEU A 133 -14.04 24.25 -20.03
C LEU A 133 -13.08 23.82 -21.15
N THR A 134 -13.52 23.90 -22.41
CA THR A 134 -12.78 23.37 -23.57
C THR A 134 -12.57 24.37 -24.70
N GLY A 135 -13.28 25.50 -24.69
CA GLY A 135 -13.30 26.46 -25.79
C GLY A 135 -14.16 26.01 -26.98
N SER A 136 -14.97 24.94 -26.86
CA SER A 136 -15.83 24.43 -27.93
C SER A 136 -17.24 24.10 -27.43
N THR A 137 -18.25 24.44 -28.23
CA THR A 137 -19.66 24.06 -27.97
C THR A 137 -19.96 22.59 -28.29
N THR A 138 -19.10 21.92 -29.06
CA THR A 138 -19.19 20.47 -29.28
C THR A 138 -18.77 19.73 -28.00
N LEU A 139 -19.64 18.84 -27.53
CA LEU A 139 -19.48 18.13 -26.26
C LEU A 139 -18.23 17.26 -26.26
N ILE A 140 -17.52 17.20 -25.14
CA ILE A 140 -16.20 16.55 -25.10
C ILE A 140 -16.23 15.07 -25.51
N HIS A 141 -17.32 14.36 -25.26
CA HIS A 141 -17.47 12.94 -25.61
C HIS A 141 -17.85 12.71 -27.07
N ASP A 142 -18.17 13.77 -27.83
CA ASP A 142 -18.37 13.74 -29.28
C ASP A 142 -17.16 14.34 -30.03
N GLN A 143 -16.14 14.82 -29.30
CA GLN A 143 -14.91 15.37 -29.88
C GLN A 143 -13.92 14.28 -30.30
N PRO A 144 -13.11 14.51 -31.35
CA PRO A 144 -11.99 13.64 -31.69
C PRO A 144 -11.04 13.44 -30.50
N ILE A 145 -10.38 12.29 -30.46
CA ILE A 145 -9.54 11.93 -29.31
C ILE A 145 -8.36 12.88 -29.09
N GLU A 146 -7.77 13.44 -30.15
CA GLU A 146 -6.69 14.43 -30.06
C GLU A 146 -7.15 15.69 -29.33
N PHE A 147 -8.40 16.10 -29.55
CA PHE A 147 -8.99 17.23 -28.85
C PHE A 147 -9.14 16.91 -27.37
N ARG A 148 -9.71 15.74 -27.05
CA ARG A 148 -9.89 15.28 -25.65
C ARG A 148 -8.55 15.17 -24.91
N GLU A 149 -7.54 14.57 -25.54
CA GLU A 149 -6.20 14.41 -24.99
C GLU A 149 -5.60 15.78 -24.65
N ARG A 150 -5.68 16.75 -25.58
CA ARG A 150 -5.19 18.11 -25.37
C ARG A 150 -5.91 18.82 -24.22
N ILE A 151 -7.24 18.72 -24.15
CA ILE A 151 -8.01 19.33 -23.05
C ILE A 151 -7.64 18.71 -21.71
N PHE A 152 -7.64 17.38 -21.64
CA PHE A 152 -7.32 16.66 -20.40
C PHE A 152 -5.90 16.95 -19.92
N ARG A 153 -4.92 16.98 -20.83
CA ARG A 153 -3.54 17.41 -20.54
C ARG A 153 -3.48 18.85 -20.05
N GLY A 154 -4.25 19.75 -20.65
CA GLY A 154 -4.31 21.17 -20.25
C GLY A 154 -4.81 21.38 -18.81
N TRP A 155 -5.57 20.42 -18.26
CA TRP A 155 -6.03 20.50 -16.87
C TRP A 155 -4.92 20.31 -15.85
N ASP A 156 -3.83 19.61 -16.18
CA ASP A 156 -2.71 19.38 -15.27
C ASP A 156 -2.12 20.70 -14.75
N THR A 157 -1.94 21.69 -15.64
CA THR A 157 -1.37 23.01 -15.33
C THR A 157 -2.43 24.11 -15.27
N SER A 158 -3.71 23.76 -15.14
CA SER A 158 -4.80 24.74 -15.14
C SER A 158 -4.68 25.72 -13.98
N ARG A 159 -5.03 26.99 -14.24
CA ARG A 159 -5.15 28.01 -13.19
C ARG A 159 -6.31 27.73 -12.23
N LEU A 160 -7.28 26.90 -12.64
CA LEU A 160 -8.41 26.49 -11.81
C LEU A 160 -8.06 25.26 -10.96
N PRO A 161 -7.95 25.37 -9.62
CA PRO A 161 -7.64 24.24 -8.76
C PRO A 161 -8.56 23.02 -8.92
N PRO A 162 -9.89 23.17 -9.12
CA PRO A 162 -10.77 22.02 -9.33
C PRO A 162 -10.39 21.17 -10.56
N LEU A 163 -9.95 21.79 -11.66
CA LEU A 163 -9.52 21.04 -12.85
C LEU A 163 -8.23 20.27 -12.60
N ARG A 164 -7.28 20.82 -11.83
CA ARG A 164 -6.06 20.10 -11.44
C ARG A 164 -6.38 18.89 -10.56
N ALA A 165 -7.30 19.05 -9.60
CA ALA A 165 -7.73 17.96 -8.73
C ALA A 165 -8.43 16.84 -9.52
N VAL A 166 -9.34 17.20 -10.43
CA VAL A 166 -10.03 16.24 -11.30
C VAL A 166 -9.06 15.53 -12.25
N TYR A 167 -8.09 16.23 -12.83
CA TYR A 167 -7.03 15.62 -13.63
C TYR A 167 -6.29 14.53 -12.83
N ARG A 168 -5.82 14.85 -11.61
CA ARG A 168 -5.11 13.89 -10.75
C ARG A 168 -5.96 12.67 -10.42
N GLY A 169 -7.20 12.89 -9.97
CA GLY A 169 -8.13 11.83 -9.58
C GLY A 169 -8.49 10.91 -10.74
N LEU A 170 -8.92 11.48 -11.88
CA LEU A 170 -9.29 10.70 -13.06
C LEU A 170 -8.10 9.94 -13.64
N SER A 171 -6.93 10.61 -13.77
CA SER A 171 -5.71 9.97 -14.28
C SER A 171 -5.30 8.78 -13.41
N ALA A 172 -5.36 8.90 -12.08
CA ALA A 172 -5.06 7.80 -11.16
C ALA A 172 -6.04 6.63 -11.32
N ILE A 173 -7.35 6.90 -11.34
CA ILE A 173 -8.39 5.86 -11.48
C ILE A 173 -8.28 5.13 -12.81
N ILE A 174 -8.14 5.87 -13.93
CA ILE A 174 -8.06 5.29 -15.27
C ILE A 174 -6.81 4.42 -15.41
N LYS A 175 -5.62 4.95 -15.06
CA LYS A 175 -4.37 4.20 -15.15
C LYS A 175 -4.39 2.95 -14.28
N LYS A 176 -4.88 3.05 -13.04
CA LYS A 176 -4.98 1.91 -12.12
C LYS A 176 -5.95 0.85 -12.64
N SER A 177 -7.13 1.27 -13.11
CA SER A 177 -8.14 0.36 -13.66
C SER A 177 -7.63 -0.36 -14.91
N TRP A 178 -6.96 0.35 -15.82
CA TRP A 178 -6.38 -0.24 -17.03
C TRP A 178 -5.33 -1.30 -16.68
N VAL A 179 -4.35 -0.99 -15.83
CA VAL A 179 -3.27 -1.94 -15.50
C VAL A 179 -3.82 -3.18 -14.79
N MET A 180 -4.87 -3.06 -13.98
CA MET A 180 -5.48 -4.19 -13.26
C MET A 180 -6.36 -5.09 -14.16
N THR A 181 -6.82 -4.59 -15.31
CA THR A 181 -7.86 -5.27 -16.12
C THR A 181 -7.49 -5.46 -17.59
N SER A 182 -6.37 -4.89 -18.03
CA SER A 182 -5.92 -4.98 -19.42
C SER A 182 -5.56 -6.43 -19.78
N PRO A 183 -6.15 -6.98 -20.86
CA PRO A 183 -5.80 -8.31 -21.35
C PRO A 183 -4.48 -8.31 -22.14
N THR A 184 -3.88 -7.14 -22.39
CA THR A 184 -2.71 -7.01 -23.27
C THR A 184 -1.44 -6.62 -22.54
N ILE A 185 -1.51 -5.88 -21.41
CA ILE A 185 -0.31 -5.47 -20.66
C ILE A 185 0.47 -6.66 -20.08
N GLY A 186 -0.22 -7.65 -19.52
CA GLY A 186 0.41 -8.86 -18.98
C GLY A 186 1.24 -9.60 -20.03
N PRO A 187 0.65 -9.96 -21.19
CA PRO A 187 1.38 -10.54 -22.32
C PRO A 187 2.54 -9.68 -22.83
N VAL A 188 2.40 -8.36 -22.90
CA VAL A 188 3.49 -7.46 -23.34
C VAL A 188 4.67 -7.49 -22.37
N LEU A 189 4.39 -7.50 -21.07
CA LEU A 189 5.42 -7.55 -20.04
C LEU A 189 6.01 -8.95 -19.87
N GLY A 190 5.27 -10.00 -20.23
CA GLY A 190 5.53 -11.35 -19.75
C GLY A 190 5.35 -11.47 -18.22
N PHE A 191 4.48 -10.62 -17.63
CA PHE A 191 4.20 -10.66 -16.20
C PHE A 191 3.34 -11.88 -15.88
N PRO A 192 3.79 -12.78 -14.99
CA PRO A 192 3.07 -14.02 -14.76
C PRO A 192 1.81 -13.79 -13.91
N ARG A 193 0.84 -14.69 -13.98
CA ARG A 193 -0.36 -14.62 -13.12
C ARG A 193 -0.02 -14.92 -11.64
N VAL A 194 0.98 -15.77 -11.44
CA VAL A 194 1.42 -16.28 -10.13
C VAL A 194 2.95 -16.22 -10.04
N PRO A 195 3.54 -16.27 -8.84
CA PRO A 195 5.00 -16.28 -8.70
C PRO A 195 5.66 -17.43 -9.47
N VAL A 196 6.66 -17.13 -10.30
CA VAL A 196 7.39 -18.12 -11.12
C VAL A 196 8.10 -19.16 -10.24
N HIS A 197 8.73 -18.70 -9.16
CA HIS A 197 9.52 -19.53 -8.24
C HIS A 197 8.75 -19.89 -6.96
N GLY A 198 7.46 -19.54 -6.89
CA GLY A 198 6.64 -19.80 -5.72
C GLY A 198 6.30 -21.29 -5.61
N LYS A 199 6.54 -21.87 -4.43
CA LYS A 199 6.04 -23.19 -4.07
C LYS A 199 4.94 -23.00 -3.02
N PRO A 200 3.66 -23.19 -3.36
CA PRO A 200 2.59 -23.13 -2.37
C PRO A 200 2.84 -24.19 -1.30
N THR A 201 2.67 -23.82 -0.03
CA THR A 201 2.63 -24.77 1.08
C THR A 201 1.34 -24.57 1.84
N ALA A 202 0.84 -25.63 2.47
CA ALA A 202 -0.24 -25.49 3.42
C ALA A 202 0.18 -24.50 4.53
N GLY A 203 -0.67 -23.51 4.80
CA GLY A 203 -0.54 -22.66 5.97
C GLY A 203 -1.08 -23.34 7.22
N PHE A 204 -1.08 -22.62 8.34
CA PHE A 204 -1.81 -23.05 9.53
C PHE A 204 -3.32 -23.07 9.24
N ASP A 205 -4.00 -24.14 9.67
CA ASP A 205 -5.44 -24.28 9.51
C ASP A 205 -6.19 -23.60 10.65
N TYR A 206 -6.95 -22.55 10.33
CA TYR A 206 -7.63 -21.72 11.32
C TYR A 206 -9.11 -22.08 11.39
N GLU A 207 -9.59 -22.35 12.59
CA GLU A 207 -11.02 -22.44 12.87
C GLU A 207 -11.60 -21.06 13.20
N PHE A 208 -12.62 -20.66 12.43
CA PHE A 208 -13.34 -19.41 12.65
C PHE A 208 -14.74 -19.69 13.21
N VAL A 209 -15.14 -18.91 14.23
CA VAL A 209 -16.49 -18.93 14.78
C VAL A 209 -17.50 -18.61 13.67
N GLN A 210 -18.45 -19.51 13.45
CA GLN A 210 -19.57 -19.33 12.55
C GLN A 210 -20.86 -19.20 13.35
N LEU A 211 -21.72 -18.26 12.98
CA LEU A 211 -23.01 -18.04 13.62
C LEU A 211 -24.15 -18.47 12.69
N PRO A 212 -25.13 -19.24 13.18
CA PRO A 212 -26.33 -19.54 12.38
C PRO A 212 -27.14 -18.25 12.11
N PRO A 213 -28.05 -18.25 11.13
CA PRO A 213 -29.02 -17.16 10.96
C PRO A 213 -29.84 -16.90 12.22
N GLY A 214 -30.21 -15.65 12.48
CA GLY A 214 -31.07 -15.29 13.61
C GLY A 214 -31.30 -13.79 13.76
N ASP A 215 -32.47 -13.43 14.28
CA ASP A 215 -32.93 -12.03 14.35
C ASP A 215 -32.41 -11.28 15.58
N GLN A 216 -32.03 -11.99 16.64
CA GLN A 216 -31.52 -11.40 17.87
C GLN A 216 -30.00 -11.27 17.85
N PRO A 217 -29.44 -10.24 18.53
CA PRO A 217 -28.00 -10.11 18.67
C PRO A 217 -27.39 -11.33 19.36
N GLU A 218 -26.37 -11.91 18.76
CA GLU A 218 -25.58 -12.98 19.37
C GLU A 218 -24.74 -12.42 20.52
N ILE A 219 -24.65 -13.14 21.63
CA ILE A 219 -23.83 -12.73 22.78
C ILE A 219 -22.70 -13.75 22.97
N ILE A 220 -21.46 -13.26 22.90
CA ILE A 220 -20.27 -14.07 23.13
C ILE A 220 -19.54 -13.52 24.36
N GLU A 221 -19.03 -14.39 25.22
CA GLU A 221 -18.28 -14.00 26.41
C GLU A 221 -16.85 -14.53 26.35
N THR A 222 -15.89 -13.65 26.68
CA THR A 222 -14.46 -13.98 26.67
C THR A 222 -13.75 -13.22 27.79
N ASP A 223 -12.50 -13.55 28.11
CA ASP A 223 -11.72 -12.74 29.05
C ASP A 223 -11.14 -11.51 28.34
N VAL A 224 -10.60 -11.71 27.13
CA VAL A 224 -10.09 -10.63 26.27
C VAL A 224 -10.69 -10.73 24.88
N VAL A 225 -11.15 -9.59 24.35
CA VAL A 225 -11.43 -9.42 22.92
C VAL A 225 -10.36 -8.55 22.29
N ILE A 226 -9.81 -9.01 21.16
CA ILE A 226 -8.80 -8.29 20.36
C ILE A 226 -9.44 -7.92 19.03
N ILE A 227 -9.54 -6.62 18.74
CA ILE A 227 -10.19 -6.08 17.55
C ILE A 227 -9.12 -5.80 16.49
N GLY A 228 -8.97 -6.70 15.53
CA GLY A 228 -7.97 -6.65 14.46
C GLY A 228 -6.91 -7.74 14.61
N SER A 229 -6.67 -8.49 13.54
CA SER A 229 -5.72 -9.62 13.50
C SER A 229 -4.30 -9.25 13.07
N GLY A 230 -4.02 -7.94 12.93
CA GLY A 230 -2.77 -7.42 12.39
C GLY A 230 -1.52 -7.69 13.25
N CYS A 231 -0.40 -7.05 12.90
CA CYS A 231 0.88 -7.26 13.56
C CYS A 231 0.84 -7.07 15.10
N GLY A 232 0.13 -6.06 15.60
CA GLY A 232 0.00 -5.86 17.05
C GLY A 232 -0.96 -6.87 17.71
N GLY A 233 -2.14 -7.04 17.12
CA GLY A 233 -3.19 -7.91 17.64
C GLY A 233 -2.79 -9.38 17.70
N SER A 234 -2.03 -9.86 16.72
CA SER A 234 -1.51 -11.23 16.69
C SER A 234 -0.54 -11.53 17.84
N VAL A 235 0.42 -10.64 18.10
CA VAL A 235 1.34 -10.78 19.24
C VAL A 235 0.60 -10.71 20.57
N ALA A 236 -0.37 -9.79 20.68
CA ALA A 236 -1.19 -9.68 21.89
C ALA A 236 -2.03 -10.94 22.12
N ALA A 237 -2.60 -11.51 21.06
CA ALA A 237 -3.38 -12.75 21.13
C ALA A 237 -2.54 -13.91 21.64
N LYS A 238 -1.35 -14.10 21.07
CA LYS A 238 -0.38 -15.11 21.47
C LYS A 238 -0.05 -15.02 22.95
N ASN A 239 0.44 -13.86 23.40
CA ASN A 239 0.90 -13.68 24.78
C ASN A 239 -0.24 -13.84 25.80
N LEU A 240 -1.46 -13.37 25.49
CA LEU A 240 -2.59 -13.48 26.41
C LEU A 240 -3.19 -14.89 26.45
N ALA A 241 -3.21 -15.60 25.32
CA ALA A 241 -3.66 -16.99 25.26
C ALA A 241 -2.68 -17.92 25.98
N GLU A 242 -1.37 -17.76 25.76
CA GLU A 242 -0.33 -18.52 26.48
C GLU A 242 -0.33 -18.26 27.99
N ALA A 243 -0.78 -17.07 28.41
CA ALA A 243 -0.99 -16.76 29.83
C ALA A 243 -2.24 -17.43 30.43
N GLY A 244 -3.00 -18.19 29.64
CA GLY A 244 -4.18 -18.95 30.07
C GLY A 244 -5.49 -18.18 30.04
N HIS A 245 -5.56 -17.02 29.39
CA HIS A 245 -6.81 -16.27 29.25
C HIS A 245 -7.62 -16.75 28.05
N ARG A 246 -8.96 -16.71 28.16
CA ARG A 246 -9.82 -16.89 26.98
C ARG A 246 -9.71 -15.66 26.10
N VAL A 247 -9.18 -15.85 24.89
CA VAL A 247 -8.96 -14.78 23.91
C VAL A 247 -9.84 -15.02 22.70
N LEU A 248 -10.57 -13.99 22.28
CA LEU A 248 -11.26 -13.95 20.99
C LEU A 248 -10.65 -12.83 20.14
N VAL A 249 -10.04 -13.17 19.02
CA VAL A 249 -9.60 -12.20 18.01
C VAL A 249 -10.69 -12.05 16.96
N VAL A 250 -11.05 -10.81 16.65
CA VAL A 250 -12.04 -10.50 15.63
C VAL A 250 -11.42 -9.68 14.50
N GLU A 251 -11.71 -10.03 13.26
CA GLU A 251 -11.18 -9.41 12.05
C GLU A 251 -12.35 -9.04 11.13
N LYS A 252 -12.34 -7.84 10.55
CA LYS A 252 -13.40 -7.39 9.65
C LYS A 252 -13.30 -8.05 8.27
N SER A 253 -12.08 -8.42 7.89
CA SER A 253 -11.77 -9.08 6.63
C SER A 253 -11.66 -10.60 6.81
N TYR A 254 -11.12 -11.26 5.79
CA TYR A 254 -11.19 -12.70 5.60
C TYR A 254 -9.79 -13.32 5.43
N SER A 255 -9.64 -14.57 5.89
CA SER A 255 -8.48 -15.42 5.64
C SER A 255 -8.52 -16.02 4.24
N TYR A 256 -7.36 -16.29 3.63
CA TYR A 256 -7.33 -16.96 2.33
C TYR A 256 -6.37 -18.14 2.43
N PRO A 257 -6.83 -19.37 2.11
CA PRO A 257 -5.96 -20.52 2.11
C PRO A 257 -4.95 -20.40 0.97
N SER A 258 -3.80 -21.05 1.12
CA SER A 258 -2.69 -20.95 0.17
C SER A 258 -3.08 -21.27 -1.26
N ASN A 259 -4.03 -22.19 -1.47
CA ASN A 259 -4.55 -22.64 -2.77
C ASN A 259 -5.63 -21.72 -3.39
N ALA A 260 -6.13 -20.73 -2.66
CA ALA A 260 -7.14 -19.77 -3.11
C ALA A 260 -6.75 -18.34 -2.69
N PHE A 261 -5.45 -18.03 -2.77
CA PHE A 261 -4.94 -16.71 -2.43
C PHE A 261 -5.20 -15.74 -3.61
N PRO A 262 -5.81 -14.57 -3.41
CA PRO A 262 -6.20 -13.65 -4.48
C PRO A 262 -4.97 -12.91 -5.06
N MET A 263 -4.20 -13.61 -5.90
CA MET A 263 -2.90 -13.15 -6.39
C MET A 263 -2.97 -12.37 -7.71
N SER A 264 -4.14 -12.29 -8.37
CA SER A 264 -4.29 -11.34 -9.45
C SER A 264 -4.36 -9.92 -8.87
N PRO A 265 -3.83 -8.89 -9.56
CA PRO A 265 -3.93 -7.52 -9.08
C PRO A 265 -5.35 -7.08 -8.75
N ASN A 266 -6.33 -7.40 -9.61
CA ASN A 266 -7.72 -6.97 -9.41
C ASN A 266 -8.33 -7.58 -8.14
N GLU A 267 -8.19 -8.90 -7.96
CA GLU A 267 -8.71 -9.60 -6.79
C GLU A 267 -7.95 -9.20 -5.52
N GLY A 268 -6.62 -9.17 -5.58
CA GLY A 268 -5.79 -8.95 -4.41
C GLY A 268 -5.97 -7.56 -3.80
N PHE A 269 -6.04 -6.52 -4.64
CA PHE A 269 -6.31 -5.17 -4.14
C PHE A 269 -7.70 -5.04 -3.50
N VAL A 270 -8.74 -5.54 -4.16
CA VAL A 270 -10.12 -5.42 -3.64
C VAL A 270 -10.31 -6.25 -2.36
N ASN A 271 -9.75 -7.46 -2.30
CA ASN A 271 -9.99 -8.40 -1.20
C ASN A 271 -9.03 -8.24 -0.02
N MET A 272 -7.87 -7.61 -0.19
CA MET A 272 -6.83 -7.57 0.85
C MET A 272 -6.34 -6.16 1.21
N PHE A 273 -6.85 -5.09 0.60
CA PHE A 273 -6.48 -3.72 0.93
C PHE A 273 -7.70 -2.88 1.28
N GLU A 274 -7.53 -1.96 2.24
CA GLU A 274 -8.53 -0.95 2.54
C GLU A 274 -8.85 -0.15 1.28
N ASN A 275 -10.13 0.05 1.00
CA ASN A 275 -10.62 0.77 -0.17
C ASN A 275 -9.95 0.32 -1.50
N GLY A 276 -9.65 -0.97 -1.68
CA GLY A 276 -9.02 -1.46 -2.90
C GLY A 276 -7.59 -0.90 -3.13
N GLY A 277 -6.93 -0.42 -2.07
CA GLY A 277 -5.67 0.32 -2.14
C GLY A 277 -5.79 1.71 -2.77
N ALA A 278 -6.95 2.37 -2.64
CA ALA A 278 -7.23 3.69 -3.19
C ALA A 278 -7.54 4.72 -2.07
N ILE A 279 -6.68 4.80 -1.05
CA ILE A 279 -6.78 5.84 0.00
C ILE A 279 -5.87 7.00 -0.38
N PHE A 280 -6.38 8.23 -0.26
CA PHE A 280 -5.65 9.45 -0.53
C PHE A 280 -5.83 10.47 0.61
N SER A 281 -4.86 11.38 0.77
CA SER A 281 -5.04 12.59 1.56
C SER A 281 -6.10 13.51 0.94
N ASP A 282 -6.66 14.41 1.76
CA ASP A 282 -7.69 15.37 1.34
C ASP A 282 -7.22 16.25 0.16
N ASP A 283 -5.93 16.61 0.11
CA ASP A 283 -5.32 17.36 -1.00
C ASP A 283 -4.92 16.48 -2.21
N SER A 284 -5.08 15.16 -2.08
CA SER A 284 -4.70 14.13 -3.05
C SER A 284 -3.21 14.09 -3.40
N SER A 285 -2.34 14.63 -2.54
CA SER A 285 -0.88 14.59 -2.73
C SER A 285 -0.24 13.29 -2.22
N MET A 286 -0.91 12.58 -1.30
CA MET A 286 -0.42 11.37 -0.65
C MET A 286 -1.37 10.19 -0.90
N ALA A 287 -0.87 9.11 -1.51
CA ALA A 287 -1.55 7.82 -1.59
C ALA A 287 -1.14 6.91 -0.42
N VAL A 288 -2.09 6.19 0.16
CA VAL A 288 -1.86 5.32 1.32
C VAL A 288 -2.32 3.89 1.03
N LEU A 289 -1.44 2.92 1.24
CA LEU A 289 -1.74 1.50 1.16
C LEU A 289 -1.84 0.90 2.56
N ALA A 290 -3.00 0.32 2.89
CA ALA A 290 -3.25 -0.35 4.17
C ALA A 290 -3.88 -1.73 3.92
N GLY A 291 -3.33 -2.76 4.57
CA GLY A 291 -3.83 -4.13 4.45
C GLY A 291 -5.15 -4.32 5.22
N SER A 292 -6.09 -5.03 4.59
CA SER A 292 -7.43 -5.35 5.08
C SER A 292 -7.73 -6.82 4.81
N THR A 293 -7.02 -7.70 5.49
CA THR A 293 -7.10 -9.17 5.36
C THR A 293 -6.71 -9.81 6.69
N TRP A 294 -6.94 -11.11 6.86
CA TRP A 294 -6.41 -11.85 8.01
C TRP A 294 -4.89 -11.66 8.14
N GLY A 295 -4.41 -11.21 9.30
CA GLY A 295 -3.03 -10.78 9.55
C GLY A 295 -2.70 -9.33 9.16
N GLY A 296 -3.66 -8.59 8.60
CA GLY A 296 -3.57 -7.17 8.25
C GLY A 296 -2.39 -6.86 7.32
N GLY A 297 -1.73 -5.71 7.55
CA GLY A 297 -0.56 -5.29 6.78
C GLY A 297 0.61 -6.30 6.82
N GLY A 298 0.72 -7.14 7.85
CA GLY A 298 1.74 -8.18 7.92
C GLY A 298 1.57 -9.27 6.86
N THR A 299 0.35 -9.47 6.35
CA THR A 299 0.05 -10.41 5.26
C THR A 299 0.47 -9.86 3.91
N VAL A 300 0.38 -8.55 3.68
CA VAL A 300 0.62 -7.90 2.36
C VAL A 300 1.90 -7.04 2.29
N ASN A 301 2.73 -7.01 3.34
CA ASN A 301 4.02 -6.32 3.31
C ASN A 301 5.13 -7.12 2.61
N TRP A 302 6.30 -6.48 2.43
CA TRP A 302 7.43 -6.98 1.63
C TRP A 302 8.53 -7.68 2.46
N SER A 303 8.17 -8.27 3.61
CA SER A 303 9.08 -9.00 4.51
C SER A 303 10.21 -8.22 5.20
N ALA A 304 10.47 -6.97 4.79
CA ALA A 304 11.47 -6.09 5.39
C ALA A 304 11.30 -5.97 6.91
N SER A 305 12.35 -6.31 7.65
CA SER A 305 12.32 -6.49 9.11
C SER A 305 13.50 -5.81 9.78
N LEU A 306 13.46 -4.48 9.86
CA LEU A 306 14.46 -3.65 10.54
C LEU A 306 14.01 -3.37 11.98
N GLN A 307 14.93 -3.48 12.94
CA GLN A 307 14.68 -3.03 14.31
C GLN A 307 14.70 -1.50 14.40
N THR A 308 13.97 -0.93 15.36
CA THR A 308 13.96 0.52 15.62
C THR A 308 15.37 1.02 15.95
N GLN A 309 15.85 2.04 15.23
CA GLN A 309 17.19 2.58 15.40
C GLN A 309 17.39 3.26 16.77
N GLY A 310 18.61 3.21 17.30
CA GLY A 310 18.96 3.72 18.63
C GLY A 310 18.63 5.21 18.83
N TYR A 311 18.90 6.06 17.85
CA TYR A 311 18.61 7.49 17.96
C TYR A 311 17.10 7.79 18.03
N VAL A 312 16.26 7.01 17.33
CA VAL A 312 14.80 7.13 17.40
C VAL A 312 14.29 6.70 18.78
N ARG A 313 14.85 5.61 19.32
CA ARG A 313 14.55 5.14 20.67
C ARG A 313 14.91 6.18 21.72
N GLN A 314 16.07 6.83 21.57
CA GLN A 314 16.48 7.94 22.43
C GLN A 314 15.53 9.12 22.32
N GLN A 315 15.17 9.54 21.10
CA GLN A 315 14.19 10.60 20.85
C GLN A 315 12.86 10.31 21.58
N TRP A 316 12.36 9.08 21.51
CA TRP A 316 11.14 8.70 22.22
C TRP A 316 11.32 8.69 23.74
N ALA A 317 12.46 8.20 24.25
CA ALA A 317 12.76 8.23 25.67
C ALA A 317 12.79 9.66 26.25
N ASP A 318 13.37 10.61 25.51
CA ASP A 318 13.47 12.02 25.90
C ASP A 318 12.09 12.71 26.04
N THR A 319 11.04 12.16 25.41
CA THR A 319 9.66 12.62 25.62
C THR A 319 9.04 12.14 26.95
N GLY A 320 9.79 11.37 27.73
CA GLY A 320 9.37 10.76 29.00
C GLY A 320 8.87 9.33 28.85
N LEU A 321 9.40 8.58 27.88
CA LEU A 321 9.07 7.18 27.62
C LEU A 321 10.34 6.29 27.74
N PRO A 322 10.97 6.21 28.93
CA PRO A 322 12.28 5.55 29.11
C PRO A 322 12.27 4.06 28.76
N PHE A 323 11.10 3.44 28.64
CA PHE A 323 10.94 2.08 28.14
C PHE A 323 11.69 1.85 26.82
N PHE A 324 11.68 2.81 25.89
CA PHE A 324 12.27 2.59 24.57
C PHE A 324 13.79 2.42 24.57
N THR A 325 14.50 2.94 25.57
CA THR A 325 15.95 2.71 25.74
C THR A 325 16.26 1.58 26.72
N SER A 326 15.24 0.95 27.29
CA SER A 326 15.41 -0.15 28.25
C SER A 326 15.77 -1.48 27.61
N TRP A 327 16.31 -2.40 28.44
CA TRP A 327 16.50 -3.81 28.11
C TRP A 327 15.17 -4.53 27.79
N ASP A 328 14.06 -4.11 28.38
CA ASP A 328 12.76 -4.72 28.13
C ASP A 328 12.28 -4.51 26.69
N PHE A 329 12.52 -3.31 26.14
CA PHE A 329 12.19 -3.05 24.74
C PHE A 329 13.10 -3.83 23.80
N GLN A 330 14.41 -3.89 24.08
CA GLN A 330 15.35 -4.72 23.30
C GLN A 330 14.92 -6.19 23.29
N ARG A 331 14.64 -6.78 24.46
CA ARG A 331 14.13 -8.16 24.56
C ARG A 331 12.84 -8.39 23.78
N SER A 332 11.99 -7.36 23.67
CA SER A 332 10.75 -7.45 22.91
C SER A 332 11.00 -7.42 21.40
N LEU A 333 11.97 -6.61 20.93
CA LEU A 333 12.46 -6.64 19.54
C LEU A 333 13.05 -8.01 19.21
N ASP A 334 13.92 -8.53 20.08
CA ASP A 334 14.63 -9.81 19.86
C ASP A 334 13.64 -10.98 19.80
N ARG A 335 12.74 -11.13 20.79
CA ARG A 335 11.70 -12.18 20.78
C ARG A 335 10.86 -12.18 19.50
N VAL A 336 10.51 -10.99 19.01
CA VAL A 336 9.70 -10.84 17.81
C VAL A 336 10.49 -11.26 16.58
N CYS A 337 11.72 -10.78 16.44
CA CYS A 337 12.62 -11.15 15.36
C CYS A 337 12.93 -12.66 15.35
N ASP A 338 13.23 -13.24 16.50
CA ASP A 338 13.53 -14.66 16.68
C ASP A 338 12.34 -15.53 16.27
N ARG A 339 11.14 -15.20 16.75
CA ARG A 339 9.93 -15.98 16.40
C ARG A 339 9.62 -15.93 14.90
N MET A 340 9.93 -14.82 14.26
CA MET A 340 9.77 -14.63 12.81
C MET A 340 10.96 -15.18 12.00
N GLY A 341 12.04 -15.61 12.65
CA GLY A 341 13.30 -16.00 12.04
C GLY A 341 13.88 -14.93 11.13
N VAL A 342 13.90 -13.68 11.62
CA VAL A 342 14.44 -12.53 10.89
C VAL A 342 15.94 -12.68 10.70
N ASN A 343 16.41 -12.63 9.46
CA ASN A 343 17.84 -12.75 9.14
C ASN A 343 18.16 -12.12 7.77
N SER A 344 19.45 -11.94 7.48
CA SER A 344 19.98 -11.51 6.18
C SER A 344 20.71 -12.62 5.42
N ASP A 345 21.00 -13.76 6.05
CA ASP A 345 21.94 -14.77 5.54
C ASP A 345 21.43 -15.49 4.28
N LYS A 346 20.11 -15.60 4.14
CA LYS A 346 19.43 -16.24 2.99
C LYS A 346 18.79 -15.25 2.03
N VAL A 347 19.15 -13.96 2.13
CA VAL A 347 18.61 -12.94 1.26
C VAL A 347 19.27 -13.02 -0.11
N GLU A 348 18.46 -13.34 -1.11
CA GLU A 348 18.85 -13.26 -2.52
C GLU A 348 18.36 -11.93 -3.12
N HIS A 349 19.31 -11.10 -3.57
CA HIS A 349 19.00 -9.83 -4.22
C HIS A 349 18.58 -10.06 -5.68
N ASN A 350 17.38 -9.62 -6.04
CA ASN A 350 16.98 -9.56 -7.44
C ASN A 350 17.68 -8.41 -8.19
N ALA A 351 17.44 -8.31 -9.50
CA ALA A 351 18.09 -7.32 -10.36
C ALA A 351 17.97 -5.88 -9.83
N GLN A 352 16.78 -5.44 -9.40
CA GLN A 352 16.59 -4.07 -8.90
C GLN A 352 17.34 -3.79 -7.60
N ASN A 353 17.38 -4.75 -6.67
CA ASN A 353 18.10 -4.58 -5.41
C ASN A 353 19.61 -4.61 -5.61
N ASN A 354 20.10 -5.38 -6.60
CA ASN A 354 21.52 -5.37 -7.00
C ASN A 354 21.94 -4.04 -7.64
N VAL A 355 21.08 -3.43 -8.47
CA VAL A 355 21.32 -2.08 -9.01
C VAL A 355 21.49 -1.07 -7.87
N ILE A 356 20.61 -1.08 -6.88
CA ILE A 356 20.72 -0.18 -5.72
C ILE A 356 22.00 -0.47 -4.93
N LEU A 357 22.24 -1.73 -4.56
CA LEU A 357 23.34 -2.11 -3.68
C LEU A 357 24.71 -1.83 -4.31
N ASN A 358 24.90 -2.28 -5.55
CA ASN A 358 26.18 -2.15 -6.24
C ASN A 358 26.41 -0.71 -6.70
N GLY A 359 25.37 -0.03 -7.19
CA GLY A 359 25.47 1.38 -7.57
C GLY A 359 25.77 2.29 -6.37
N ALA A 360 25.16 2.03 -5.21
CA ALA A 360 25.48 2.75 -3.97
C ALA A 360 26.94 2.51 -3.55
N ARG A 361 27.43 1.27 -3.59
CA ARG A 361 28.83 0.93 -3.28
C ARG A 361 29.83 1.62 -4.21
N LYS A 362 29.55 1.69 -5.52
CA LYS A 362 30.38 2.42 -6.50
C LYS A 362 30.49 3.91 -6.20
N LEU A 363 29.47 4.49 -5.56
CA LEU A 363 29.44 5.91 -5.18
C LEU A 363 29.95 6.16 -3.75
N GLY A 364 30.35 5.11 -3.04
CA GLY A 364 30.77 5.20 -1.64
C GLY A 364 29.63 5.45 -0.65
N TYR A 365 28.37 5.24 -1.04
CA TYR A 365 27.22 5.40 -0.15
C TYR A 365 27.05 4.20 0.78
N SER A 366 26.68 4.46 2.04
CA SER A 366 26.34 3.41 3.00
C SER A 366 25.08 2.66 2.57
N ALA A 367 25.23 1.39 2.17
CA ALA A 367 24.15 0.52 1.76
C ALA A 367 24.25 -0.87 2.42
N ASN A 368 23.10 -1.42 2.81
CA ASN A 368 23.00 -2.66 3.58
C ASN A 368 21.93 -3.59 3.03
N THR A 369 22.12 -4.88 3.25
CA THR A 369 21.07 -5.89 3.08
C THR A 369 20.00 -5.69 4.16
N VAL A 370 18.73 -5.72 3.76
CA VAL A 370 17.59 -5.61 4.65
C VAL A 370 17.19 -7.01 5.14
N PRO A 371 17.20 -7.26 6.46
CA PRO A 371 16.76 -8.54 7.00
C PRO A 371 15.30 -8.84 6.67
N GLN A 372 14.98 -10.12 6.48
CA GLN A 372 13.63 -10.58 6.11
C GLN A 372 13.08 -11.59 7.12
N ASN A 373 11.77 -11.53 7.38
CA ASN A 373 11.07 -12.51 8.22
C ASN A 373 10.70 -13.80 7.47
N THR A 374 11.70 -14.55 7.02
CA THR A 374 11.51 -15.76 6.20
C THR A 374 11.75 -17.06 6.97
N GLY A 375 11.83 -17.01 8.30
CA GLY A 375 12.02 -18.21 9.12
C GLY A 375 13.36 -18.91 8.87
N HIS A 376 14.44 -18.16 8.64
CA HIS A 376 15.75 -18.67 8.23
C HIS A 376 15.79 -19.38 6.86
N GLY A 377 14.73 -19.26 6.06
CA GLY A 377 14.65 -19.80 4.70
C GLY A 377 14.79 -18.76 3.60
N GLU A 378 14.91 -19.25 2.36
CA GLU A 378 14.88 -18.43 1.15
C GLU A 378 13.45 -18.00 0.80
N HIS A 379 13.29 -16.79 0.25
CA HIS A 379 12.00 -16.31 -0.27
C HIS A 379 12.17 -15.42 -1.49
N TYR A 380 12.03 -16.02 -2.67
CA TYR A 380 12.21 -15.35 -3.96
C TYR A 380 10.90 -15.40 -4.78
N CYS A 381 9.89 -14.59 -4.43
CA CYS A 381 8.57 -14.68 -5.08
C CYS A 381 8.14 -13.45 -5.88
N GLY A 382 8.37 -12.22 -5.40
CA GLY A 382 7.96 -10.98 -6.05
C GLY A 382 6.52 -10.51 -5.84
N TYR A 383 5.66 -11.36 -5.24
CA TYR A 383 4.23 -11.10 -5.09
C TYR A 383 3.82 -10.75 -3.65
N CYS A 384 4.77 -10.53 -2.73
CA CYS A 384 4.45 -10.31 -1.31
C CYS A 384 3.43 -9.20 -1.04
N THR A 385 3.32 -8.20 -1.95
CA THR A 385 2.27 -7.15 -1.93
C THR A 385 0.87 -7.74 -2.01
N LEU A 386 0.69 -8.80 -2.80
CA LEU A 386 -0.56 -9.54 -2.94
C LEU A 386 -0.53 -10.79 -2.04
N GLY A 387 0.21 -10.72 -0.93
CA GLY A 387 0.39 -11.77 0.06
C GLY A 387 1.32 -12.92 -0.32
N CYS A 388 1.31 -14.00 0.46
CA CYS A 388 2.31 -15.06 0.39
C CYS A 388 1.63 -16.44 0.41
N SER A 389 1.25 -16.94 -0.76
CA SER A 389 0.67 -18.28 -0.94
C SER A 389 1.62 -19.42 -0.57
N SER A 390 2.93 -19.15 -0.51
CA SER A 390 3.95 -20.13 -0.10
C SER A 390 4.13 -20.31 1.41
N GLY A 391 3.50 -19.49 2.25
CA GLY A 391 3.71 -19.54 3.71
C GLY A 391 5.16 -19.29 4.20
N ALA A 392 6.09 -18.98 3.29
CA ALA A 392 7.49 -18.74 3.61
C ALA A 392 7.70 -17.44 4.40
N LYS A 393 6.90 -16.40 4.10
CA LYS A 393 6.89 -15.17 4.90
C LYS A 393 6.25 -15.43 6.27
N LYS A 394 7.05 -15.31 7.32
CA LYS A 394 6.67 -15.54 8.73
C LYS A 394 6.03 -14.30 9.36
N GLY A 395 4.99 -13.78 8.70
CA GLY A 395 4.13 -12.72 9.23
C GLY A 395 3.11 -13.24 10.26
N PRO A 396 2.16 -12.38 10.69
CA PRO A 396 1.17 -12.70 11.74
C PRO A 396 0.48 -14.05 11.59
N THR A 397 0.08 -14.42 10.37
CA THR A 397 -0.70 -15.63 10.06
C THR A 397 0.11 -16.92 10.10
N GLN A 398 1.43 -16.84 10.05
CA GLN A 398 2.32 -18.02 10.08
C GLN A 398 3.07 -18.13 11.42
N THR A 399 2.94 -17.12 12.28
CA THR A 399 3.65 -17.05 13.56
C THR A 399 2.68 -16.85 14.71
N PHE A 400 2.47 -15.61 15.15
CA PHE A 400 1.80 -15.31 16.41
C PHE A 400 0.32 -15.73 16.43
N LEU A 401 -0.42 -15.64 15.32
CA LEU A 401 -1.80 -16.14 15.29
C LEU A 401 -1.86 -17.67 15.38
N ALA A 402 -0.91 -18.37 14.76
CA ALA A 402 -0.81 -19.83 14.83
C ALA A 402 -0.43 -20.28 16.26
N ASP A 403 0.46 -19.55 16.92
CA ASP A 403 0.81 -19.78 18.33
C ASP A 403 -0.41 -19.52 19.23
N ALA A 404 -1.13 -18.42 19.00
CA ALA A 404 -2.36 -18.10 19.73
C ALA A 404 -3.42 -19.19 19.58
N ALA A 405 -3.59 -19.72 18.36
CA ALA A 405 -4.50 -20.82 18.07
C ALA A 405 -4.10 -22.08 18.84
N SER A 406 -2.81 -22.41 18.82
CA SER A 406 -2.23 -23.54 19.55
C SER A 406 -2.38 -23.40 21.08
N ALA A 407 -2.40 -22.17 21.59
CA ALA A 407 -2.68 -21.84 22.99
C ALA A 407 -4.19 -21.75 23.32
N GLY A 408 -5.08 -22.02 22.36
CA GLY A 408 -6.53 -22.09 22.58
C GLY A 408 -7.30 -20.79 22.33
N ALA A 409 -6.69 -19.78 21.70
CA ALA A 409 -7.42 -18.61 21.23
C ALA A 409 -8.48 -18.98 20.18
N LYS A 410 -9.58 -18.23 20.16
CA LYS A 410 -10.65 -18.35 19.15
C LYS A 410 -10.62 -17.15 18.22
N PHE A 411 -11.13 -17.36 17.00
CA PHE A 411 -11.05 -16.38 15.92
C PHE A 411 -12.41 -16.18 15.26
N MET A 412 -12.68 -14.95 14.82
CA MET A 412 -13.88 -14.61 14.05
C MET A 412 -13.49 -13.62 12.95
N GLU A 413 -13.47 -14.10 11.71
CA GLU A 413 -13.37 -13.26 10.52
C GLU A 413 -14.73 -12.68 10.13
N GLY A 414 -14.74 -11.66 9.26
CA GLY A 414 -15.97 -10.98 8.83
C GLY A 414 -16.67 -10.14 9.90
N PHE A 415 -16.05 -9.90 11.06
CA PHE A 415 -16.61 -9.08 12.15
C PHE A 415 -16.16 -7.62 12.05
N GLN A 416 -17.06 -6.75 11.61
CA GLN A 416 -16.88 -5.31 11.64
C GLN A 416 -17.27 -4.76 13.02
N ALA A 417 -16.27 -4.28 13.78
CA ALA A 417 -16.52 -3.62 15.07
C ALA A 417 -17.13 -2.22 14.86
N ASP A 418 -18.29 -1.98 15.49
CA ASP A 418 -18.99 -0.70 15.43
C ASP A 418 -18.47 0.25 16.52
N LYS A 419 -18.45 -0.25 17.77
CA LYS A 419 -17.99 0.48 18.96
C LYS A 419 -17.66 -0.43 20.15
N VAL A 420 -16.74 0.03 20.97
CA VAL A 420 -16.49 -0.49 22.33
C VAL A 420 -17.66 -0.12 23.23
N ILE A 421 -18.07 -1.04 24.10
CA ILE A 421 -19.09 -0.80 25.12
C ILE A 421 -18.45 -0.68 26.50
N PHE A 422 -19.09 0.11 27.37
CA PHE A 422 -18.56 0.45 28.68
C PHE A 422 -19.59 0.17 29.77
N THR A 423 -19.10 -0.15 30.96
CA THR A 423 -19.87 -0.16 32.20
C THR A 423 -19.25 0.81 33.21
N LYS A 424 -19.96 1.11 34.30
CA LYS A 424 -19.44 1.89 35.42
C LYS A 424 -19.14 0.96 36.61
N VAL A 425 -17.90 0.96 37.09
CA VAL A 425 -17.47 0.23 38.29
C VAL A 425 -16.87 1.23 39.26
N LYS A 426 -17.44 1.34 40.47
CA LYS A 426 -16.98 2.28 41.51
C LYS A 426 -16.78 3.72 40.98
N GLY A 427 -17.72 4.19 40.16
CA GLY A 427 -17.69 5.54 39.55
C GLY A 427 -16.74 5.70 38.35
N LYS A 428 -15.92 4.69 38.03
CA LYS A 428 -15.00 4.72 36.88
C LYS A 428 -15.61 4.04 35.66
N GLN A 429 -15.27 4.54 34.48
CA GLN A 429 -15.67 3.93 33.21
C GLN A 429 -14.72 2.78 32.85
N VAL A 430 -15.28 1.59 32.65
CA VAL A 430 -14.54 0.36 32.35
C VAL A 430 -15.05 -0.22 31.03
N ALA A 431 -14.15 -0.53 30.10
CA ALA A 431 -14.55 -1.25 28.89
C ALA A 431 -15.03 -2.66 29.24
N SER A 432 -16.20 -3.03 28.71
CA SER A 432 -16.89 -4.29 29.02
C SER A 432 -17.11 -5.18 27.80
N GLY A 433 -16.61 -4.78 26.63
CA GLY A 433 -16.76 -5.54 25.40
C GLY A 433 -16.79 -4.68 24.13
N VAL A 434 -17.26 -5.28 23.04
CA VAL A 434 -17.45 -4.64 21.74
C VAL A 434 -18.78 -5.07 21.13
N LYS A 435 -19.44 -4.14 20.43
CA LYS A 435 -20.58 -4.44 19.56
C LYS A 435 -20.15 -4.29 18.11
N GLY A 436 -20.64 -5.18 17.25
CA GLY A 436 -20.37 -5.11 15.82
C GLY A 436 -21.35 -5.94 15.00
N THR A 437 -21.02 -6.04 13.73
CA THR A 437 -21.75 -6.83 12.74
C THR A 437 -20.83 -7.90 12.20
N TRP A 438 -21.25 -9.16 12.31
CA TRP A 438 -20.57 -10.31 11.71
C TRP A 438 -21.23 -10.66 10.39
N ARG A 439 -20.42 -10.94 9.37
CA ARG A 439 -20.85 -11.50 8.09
C ARG A 439 -20.10 -12.80 7.82
N SER A 440 -20.84 -13.85 7.47
CA SER A 440 -20.24 -15.11 7.07
C SER A 440 -19.50 -14.96 5.74
N ARG A 441 -18.58 -15.89 5.49
CA ARG A 441 -18.10 -16.15 4.13
C ARG A 441 -19.21 -16.80 3.31
N ASP A 442 -19.17 -16.62 1.99
CA ASP A 442 -20.01 -17.40 1.09
C ASP A 442 -19.38 -18.78 0.73
N SER A 443 -20.09 -19.54 -0.09
CA SER A 443 -19.67 -20.87 -0.56
C SER A 443 -18.50 -20.86 -1.57
N TYR A 444 -18.11 -19.70 -2.10
CA TYR A 444 -17.04 -19.53 -3.11
C TYR A 444 -15.78 -18.91 -2.55
N LEU A 445 -15.59 -19.02 -1.23
CA LEU A 445 -14.47 -18.42 -0.51
C LEU A 445 -14.43 -16.87 -0.58
N GLY A 446 -15.52 -16.22 -1.04
CA GLY A 446 -15.63 -14.79 -1.29
C GLY A 446 -16.86 -14.16 -0.61
N LEU A 447 -17.22 -12.97 -1.11
CA LEU A 447 -18.32 -12.13 -0.61
C LEU A 447 -19.40 -11.89 -1.68
N THR A 448 -19.58 -12.81 -2.64
CA THR A 448 -20.54 -12.73 -3.76
C THR A 448 -21.99 -12.48 -3.33
N GLY A 449 -22.30 -12.73 -2.05
CA GLY A 449 -23.56 -12.36 -1.39
C GLY A 449 -24.59 -13.50 -1.36
N ALA A 450 -24.41 -14.55 -2.16
CA ALA A 450 -25.32 -15.70 -2.15
C ALA A 450 -25.13 -16.55 -0.87
N GLY A 451 -26.18 -16.66 -0.05
CA GLY A 451 -26.17 -17.46 1.17
C GLY A 451 -25.37 -16.85 2.33
N VAL A 452 -24.93 -15.59 2.24
CA VAL A 452 -24.22 -14.90 3.32
C VAL A 452 -25.16 -14.65 4.50
N VAL A 453 -24.72 -15.01 5.69
CA VAL A 453 -25.41 -14.74 6.95
C VAL A 453 -24.86 -13.45 7.55
N GLU A 454 -25.74 -12.52 7.91
CA GLU A 454 -25.38 -11.34 8.71
C GLU A 454 -25.98 -11.44 10.12
N ARG A 455 -25.18 -11.18 11.15
CA ARG A 455 -25.62 -11.15 12.55
C ARG A 455 -25.11 -9.90 13.26
N LYS A 456 -25.94 -9.30 14.11
CA LYS A 456 -25.44 -8.39 15.14
C LYS A 456 -24.82 -9.21 16.27
N VAL A 457 -23.65 -8.81 16.76
CA VAL A 457 -22.93 -9.54 17.81
C VAL A 457 -22.49 -8.58 18.89
N ILE A 458 -22.63 -8.99 20.15
CA ILE A 458 -22.11 -8.34 21.34
C ILE A 458 -21.11 -9.29 21.99
N ILE A 459 -19.84 -8.92 21.96
CA ILE A 459 -18.78 -9.67 22.64
C ILE A 459 -18.51 -8.99 23.97
N LYS A 460 -18.92 -9.61 25.07
CA LYS A 460 -18.58 -9.16 26.43
C LYS A 460 -17.19 -9.65 26.79
N ALA A 461 -16.36 -8.76 27.32
CA ALA A 461 -14.99 -9.07 27.70
C ALA A 461 -14.55 -8.32 28.95
N LYS A 462 -13.66 -8.92 29.75
CA LYS A 462 -13.04 -8.25 30.91
C LYS A 462 -12.07 -7.17 30.48
N LYS A 463 -11.41 -7.36 29.33
CA LYS A 463 -10.49 -6.41 28.69
C LYS A 463 -10.75 -6.33 27.19
N VAL A 464 -10.57 -5.15 26.63
CA VAL A 464 -10.71 -4.86 25.20
C VAL A 464 -9.39 -4.33 24.68
N VAL A 465 -8.82 -4.99 23.67
CA VAL A 465 -7.62 -4.56 22.97
C VAL A 465 -8.01 -4.14 21.56
N VAL A 466 -7.80 -2.87 21.23
CA VAL A 466 -7.99 -2.32 19.88
C VAL A 466 -6.69 -2.46 19.10
N SER A 467 -6.72 -3.16 17.97
CA SER A 467 -5.59 -3.36 17.05
C SER A 467 -6.03 -3.21 15.59
N ALA A 468 -6.93 -2.25 15.34
CA ALA A 468 -7.52 -2.01 14.01
C ALA A 468 -6.58 -1.22 13.08
N GLY A 469 -5.38 -0.85 13.55
CA GLY A 469 -4.38 -0.11 12.80
C GLY A 469 -4.56 1.41 12.86
N THR A 470 -3.50 2.12 12.48
CA THR A 470 -3.39 3.59 12.59
C THR A 470 -4.54 4.37 11.98
N LEU A 471 -5.16 3.88 10.91
CA LEU A 471 -6.28 4.57 10.29
C LEU A 471 -7.61 4.31 11.04
N GLN A 472 -7.85 3.10 11.53
CA GLN A 472 -9.17 2.67 12.01
C GLN A 472 -9.30 2.66 13.54
N SER A 473 -8.23 2.40 14.29
CA SER A 473 -8.21 2.45 15.76
C SER A 473 -8.70 3.79 16.32
N PRO A 474 -8.20 4.97 15.88
CA PRO A 474 -8.71 6.25 16.37
C PRO A 474 -10.19 6.44 16.05
N LEU A 475 -10.64 6.04 14.85
CA LEU A 475 -12.04 6.16 14.45
C LEU A 475 -12.95 5.25 15.29
N LEU A 476 -12.52 4.03 15.63
CA LEU A 476 -13.25 3.16 16.54
C LEU A 476 -13.38 3.79 17.93
N LEU A 477 -12.31 4.40 18.47
CA LEU A 477 -12.37 5.11 19.75
C LEU A 477 -13.35 6.29 19.70
N MET A 478 -13.34 7.08 18.61
CA MET A 478 -14.27 8.20 18.42
C MET A 478 -15.73 7.70 18.35
N ARG A 479 -16.03 6.65 17.57
CA ARG A 479 -17.36 6.02 17.50
C ARG A 479 -17.81 5.41 18.83
N SER A 480 -16.86 5.03 19.68
CA SER A 480 -17.11 4.53 21.03
C SER A 480 -17.37 5.66 22.04
N GLY A 481 -17.29 6.92 21.63
CA GLY A 481 -17.56 8.08 22.47
C GLY A 481 -16.39 8.49 23.38
N VAL A 482 -15.18 7.95 23.15
CA VAL A 482 -13.99 8.29 23.94
C VAL A 482 -13.63 9.77 23.72
N LYS A 483 -13.47 10.51 24.83
CA LYS A 483 -13.17 11.94 24.80
C LYS A 483 -11.69 12.18 25.09
N ASN A 484 -10.90 12.33 24.04
CA ASN A 484 -9.51 12.77 24.11
C ASN A 484 -9.17 13.53 22.81
N SER A 485 -8.69 14.77 22.94
CA SER A 485 -8.41 15.66 21.80
C SER A 485 -7.22 15.22 20.94
N GLN A 486 -6.41 14.27 21.43
CA GLN A 486 -5.26 13.73 20.75
C GLN A 486 -5.61 12.58 19.80
N ILE A 487 -6.81 11.98 19.90
CA ILE A 487 -7.23 10.88 19.04
C ILE A 487 -7.25 11.34 17.57
N GLY A 488 -6.60 10.55 16.70
CA GLY A 488 -6.50 10.81 15.27
C GLY A 488 -5.36 11.76 14.89
N ARG A 489 -4.80 12.53 15.82
CA ARG A 489 -3.65 13.42 15.56
C ARG A 489 -2.33 12.66 15.59
N ASN A 490 -1.24 13.29 15.12
CA ASN A 490 0.11 12.71 15.14
C ASN A 490 0.28 11.57 14.11
N LEU A 491 -0.39 11.68 12.96
CA LEU A 491 -0.24 10.73 11.86
C LEU A 491 1.14 10.90 11.22
N HIS A 492 1.90 9.82 11.21
CA HIS A 492 3.15 9.68 10.47
C HIS A 492 2.99 8.62 9.37
N LEU A 493 3.62 8.85 8.21
CA LEU A 493 3.42 8.09 6.98
C LEU A 493 4.71 7.58 6.31
N HIS A 494 5.91 8.04 6.66
CA HIS A 494 7.10 7.80 5.84
C HIS A 494 6.87 8.07 4.34
N PRO A 495 6.64 9.34 3.93
CA PRO A 495 6.30 9.64 2.55
C PRO A 495 7.43 9.23 1.60
N VAL A 496 7.07 8.54 0.51
CA VAL A 496 7.99 8.18 -0.56
C VAL A 496 7.65 8.88 -1.86
N MET A 497 8.66 9.22 -2.64
CA MET A 497 8.53 9.53 -4.06
C MET A 497 9.24 8.44 -4.87
N GLY A 498 8.71 8.11 -6.06
CA GLY A 498 9.19 7.01 -6.88
C GLY A 498 10.16 7.45 -7.98
N GLY A 499 11.06 6.54 -8.34
CA GLY A 499 11.94 6.61 -9.51
C GLY A 499 11.94 5.30 -10.30
N GLY A 500 12.11 5.39 -11.62
CA GLY A 500 12.20 4.26 -12.53
C GLY A 500 13.40 4.39 -13.46
N ALA A 501 14.33 3.44 -13.41
CA ALA A 501 15.52 3.44 -14.25
C ALA A 501 15.40 2.38 -15.35
N VAL A 502 15.52 2.77 -16.62
CA VAL A 502 15.39 1.87 -17.78
C VAL A 502 16.78 1.42 -18.25
N PHE A 503 16.94 0.13 -18.53
CA PHE A 503 18.19 -0.49 -18.99
C PHE A 503 18.02 -1.12 -20.38
N ASP A 504 19.15 -1.37 -21.07
CA ASP A 504 19.13 -2.12 -22.34
C ASP A 504 18.75 -3.59 -22.10
N GLU A 505 19.22 -4.15 -20.99
CA GLU A 505 19.05 -5.54 -20.58
C GLU A 505 17.70 -5.79 -19.89
N GLU A 506 17.18 -7.03 -19.97
CA GLU A 506 16.02 -7.42 -19.18
C GLU A 506 16.36 -7.51 -17.69
N THR A 507 15.55 -6.86 -16.85
CA THR A 507 15.71 -6.91 -15.39
C THR A 507 14.65 -7.78 -14.71
N ARG A 508 13.49 -7.99 -15.35
CA ARG A 508 12.32 -8.73 -14.82
C ARG A 508 12.09 -8.43 -13.34
N PRO A 509 11.87 -7.15 -13.02
CA PRO A 509 12.06 -6.64 -11.67
C PRO A 509 10.98 -7.13 -10.67
N TRP A 510 9.94 -7.81 -11.18
CA TRP A 510 8.92 -8.51 -10.41
C TRP A 510 9.32 -9.92 -9.95
N GLU A 511 10.47 -10.45 -10.39
CA GLU A 511 11.00 -11.71 -9.86
C GLU A 511 11.82 -11.42 -8.59
N GLY A 512 11.66 -12.25 -7.56
CA GLY A 512 12.39 -12.11 -6.30
C GLY A 512 11.84 -11.08 -5.33
N SER A 513 12.43 -11.02 -4.13
CA SER A 513 11.95 -10.15 -3.06
C SER A 513 12.03 -8.66 -3.42
N ALA A 514 10.93 -7.93 -3.20
CA ALA A 514 10.81 -6.53 -3.59
C ALA A 514 11.86 -5.65 -2.91
N LEU A 515 12.00 -5.75 -1.58
CA LEU A 515 12.85 -4.89 -0.76
C LEU A 515 13.86 -5.78 -0.01
N THR A 516 15.10 -5.78 -0.50
CA THR A 516 16.24 -6.49 0.11
C THR A 516 17.46 -5.59 0.31
N THR A 517 17.46 -4.37 -0.22
CA THR A 517 18.54 -3.39 -0.09
C THR A 517 18.01 -2.07 0.44
N VAL A 518 18.79 -1.43 1.31
CA VAL A 518 18.57 -0.06 1.79
C VAL A 518 19.85 0.77 1.71
N VAL A 519 19.76 2.01 1.24
CA VAL A 519 20.83 3.01 1.33
C VAL A 519 20.52 3.95 2.49
N ASN A 520 21.42 4.00 3.47
CA ASN A 520 21.28 4.77 4.71
C ASN A 520 22.05 6.10 4.69
N GLU A 521 22.85 6.36 3.66
CA GLU A 521 23.69 7.55 3.53
C GLU A 521 22.98 8.87 3.85
N PHE A 522 21.69 8.97 3.49
CA PHE A 522 20.91 10.20 3.59
C PHE A 522 19.93 10.19 4.77
N GLU A 523 20.04 9.28 5.74
CA GLU A 523 19.02 9.12 6.80
C GLU A 523 19.04 10.25 7.86
N ASN A 524 20.10 11.06 7.90
CA ASN A 524 20.31 12.12 8.89
C ASN A 524 20.78 13.45 8.25
N LEU A 525 20.00 13.97 7.30
CA LEU A 525 20.36 15.17 6.53
C LEU A 525 20.35 16.46 7.35
N ASP A 526 19.61 16.51 8.46
CA ASP A 526 19.53 17.67 9.34
C ASP A 526 20.41 17.55 10.61
N GLY A 527 21.11 16.43 10.79
CA GLY A 527 21.87 16.14 12.00
C GLY A 527 21.01 15.78 13.23
N GLN A 528 19.68 15.76 13.12
CA GLN A 528 18.72 15.46 14.19
C GLN A 528 17.92 14.17 13.94
N GLY A 529 18.36 13.36 12.98
CA GLY A 529 17.74 12.10 12.60
C GLY A 529 16.52 12.28 11.69
N HIS A 530 16.44 13.36 10.89
CA HIS A 530 15.50 13.46 9.78
C HIS A 530 16.25 13.42 8.44
N GLY A 531 15.72 12.60 7.54
CA GLY A 531 16.38 12.31 6.28
C GLY A 531 15.62 11.23 5.52
N VAL A 532 16.31 10.58 4.59
CA VAL A 532 15.71 9.67 3.62
C VAL A 532 16.57 8.42 3.45
N LYS A 533 15.91 7.28 3.27
CA LYS A 533 16.52 6.04 2.81
C LYS A 533 16.15 5.79 1.35
N ILE A 534 17.04 5.17 0.59
CA ILE A 534 16.75 4.72 -0.77
C ILE A 534 16.55 3.22 -0.75
N GLU A 535 15.39 2.77 -1.22
CA GLU A 535 14.96 1.37 -1.22
C GLU A 535 14.34 1.02 -2.57
N ALA A 536 14.10 -0.27 -2.80
CA ALA A 536 13.29 -0.74 -3.90
C ALA A 536 11.82 -0.91 -3.47
N VAL A 537 10.90 -0.86 -4.44
CA VAL A 537 9.46 -1.08 -4.24
C VAL A 537 9.00 -2.35 -4.97
N SER A 538 7.80 -2.83 -4.62
CA SER A 538 7.15 -3.90 -5.36
C SER A 538 6.93 -3.53 -6.84
N MET A 539 7.31 -4.46 -7.69
CA MET A 539 7.17 -4.35 -9.15
C MET A 539 5.99 -5.18 -9.67
N VAL A 540 4.93 -5.32 -8.89
CA VAL A 540 3.64 -5.70 -9.44
C VAL A 540 3.16 -4.54 -10.34
N PRO A 541 2.77 -4.78 -11.60
CA PRO A 541 2.43 -3.70 -12.54
C PRO A 541 1.45 -2.66 -12.00
N SER A 542 0.41 -3.11 -11.29
CA SER A 542 -0.62 -2.24 -10.70
C SER A 542 -0.15 -1.35 -9.55
N VAL A 543 1.04 -1.61 -9.00
CA VAL A 543 1.70 -0.75 -8.00
C VAL A 543 2.59 0.28 -8.70
N PHE A 544 3.39 -0.17 -9.66
CA PHE A 544 4.46 0.64 -10.24
C PHE A 544 3.99 1.56 -11.38
N ILE A 545 3.25 1.03 -12.37
CA ILE A 545 2.89 1.77 -13.59
C ILE A 545 2.00 3.00 -13.29
N PRO A 546 0.91 2.90 -12.48
CA PRO A 546 -0.04 4.00 -12.35
C PRO A 546 0.51 5.27 -11.68
N VAL A 547 1.60 5.19 -10.92
CA VAL A 547 2.12 6.34 -10.16
C VAL A 547 2.96 7.31 -11.00
N PHE A 548 3.34 6.93 -12.23
CA PHE A 548 4.16 7.77 -13.09
C PHE A 548 3.33 8.80 -13.91
N PRO A 549 3.93 9.93 -14.29
CA PRO A 549 3.28 10.97 -15.07
C PRO A 549 2.76 10.45 -16.42
N TRP A 550 1.55 10.88 -16.79
CA TRP A 550 1.01 10.68 -18.12
C TRP A 550 1.28 11.93 -18.97
N ARG A 551 1.73 11.74 -20.22
CA ARG A 551 1.99 12.84 -21.19
C ARG A 551 1.02 12.79 -22.36
N ASN A 552 0.92 11.62 -22.98
CA ASN A 552 -0.08 11.25 -23.98
C ASN A 552 -0.25 9.73 -23.96
N GLY A 553 -1.25 9.23 -24.68
CA GLY A 553 -1.61 7.81 -24.69
C GLY A 553 -0.53 6.89 -25.28
N LEU A 554 0.10 7.26 -26.40
CA LEU A 554 1.10 6.43 -27.07
C LEU A 554 2.37 6.32 -26.23
N GLU A 555 2.94 7.45 -25.79
CA GLU A 555 4.13 7.46 -24.93
C GLU A 555 3.89 6.68 -23.65
N TYR A 556 2.70 6.79 -23.04
CA TYR A 556 2.39 6.08 -21.81
C TYR A 556 2.33 4.56 -22.02
N LYS A 557 1.76 4.09 -23.14
CA LYS A 557 1.79 2.66 -23.52
C LYS A 557 3.23 2.17 -23.76
N LEU A 558 4.03 2.91 -24.52
CA LEU A 558 5.42 2.55 -24.79
C LEU A 558 6.27 2.52 -23.51
N TRP A 559 6.09 3.49 -22.62
CA TRP A 559 6.77 3.54 -21.34
C TRP A 559 6.34 2.37 -20.43
N ALA A 560 5.04 2.09 -20.33
CA ALA A 560 4.53 0.99 -19.52
C ALA A 560 5.11 -0.37 -19.98
N ALA A 561 5.24 -0.59 -21.28
CA ALA A 561 5.83 -1.81 -21.85
C ALA A 561 7.32 -1.99 -21.48
N ASN A 562 8.05 -0.90 -21.19
CA ASN A 562 9.46 -0.96 -20.77
C ASN A 562 9.65 -1.40 -19.32
N MET A 563 8.57 -1.66 -18.56
CA MET A 563 8.68 -2.09 -17.16
C MET A 563 9.53 -3.36 -17.00
N ARG A 564 9.57 -4.26 -17.99
CA ARG A 564 10.42 -5.47 -18.00
C ARG A 564 11.93 -5.20 -17.91
N ARG A 565 12.35 -3.99 -18.30
CA ARG A 565 13.73 -3.49 -18.28
C ARG A 565 13.91 -2.34 -17.30
N THR A 566 12.95 -2.13 -16.40
CA THR A 566 12.98 -1.01 -15.45
C THR A 566 13.33 -1.51 -14.05
N THR A 567 14.18 -0.80 -13.30
CA THR A 567 14.33 -1.01 -11.84
C THR A 567 13.71 0.14 -11.08
N SER A 568 13.18 -0.14 -9.89
CA SER A 568 12.52 0.87 -9.06
C SER A 568 13.40 1.46 -7.98
N PHE A 569 13.07 2.69 -7.60
CA PHE A 569 13.62 3.42 -6.48
C PHE A 569 12.49 4.09 -5.71
N ILE A 570 12.56 4.08 -4.37
CA ILE A 570 11.71 4.90 -3.51
C ILE A 570 12.55 5.67 -2.50
N THR A 571 12.09 6.88 -2.18
CA THR A 571 12.75 7.81 -1.25
C THR A 571 12.04 7.81 0.11
N LEU A 572 12.27 6.77 0.92
CA LEU A 572 11.60 6.59 2.21
C LEU A 572 12.06 7.66 3.22
N THR A 573 11.21 8.65 3.46
CA THR A 573 11.56 9.80 4.30
C THR A 573 11.11 9.60 5.72
N LYS A 574 11.99 9.75 6.72
CA LYS A 574 11.56 9.91 8.11
C LYS A 574 11.10 11.35 8.31
N GLU A 575 9.81 11.59 8.10
CA GLU A 575 9.26 12.93 8.15
C GLU A 575 9.27 13.52 9.57
N ARG A 576 9.43 14.85 9.64
CA ARG A 576 9.36 15.59 10.90
C ARG A 576 7.92 15.92 11.29
N ASP A 577 7.13 16.39 10.35
CA ASP A 577 5.83 17.03 10.62
C ASP A 577 4.67 16.02 10.45
N PRO A 578 3.77 15.90 11.45
CA PRO A 578 2.66 14.95 11.40
C PRO A 578 1.40 15.53 10.74
N GLY A 579 0.49 14.64 10.34
CA GLY A 579 -0.90 14.96 9.99
C GLY A 579 -1.92 14.42 10.99
N ARG A 580 -3.13 14.15 10.51
CA ARG A 580 -4.20 13.50 11.28
C ARG A 580 -5.14 12.64 10.43
N VAL A 581 -5.88 11.76 11.09
CA VAL A 581 -7.04 11.07 10.56
C VAL A 581 -8.31 11.46 11.31
N TYR A 582 -9.44 11.46 10.61
CA TYR A 582 -10.75 11.79 11.17
C TYR A 582 -11.87 11.08 10.39
N PRO A 583 -13.06 10.88 10.98
CA PRO A 583 -14.19 10.33 10.26
C PRO A 583 -14.75 11.36 9.26
N ASP A 584 -15.03 10.93 8.04
CA ASP A 584 -15.78 11.70 7.05
C ASP A 584 -17.13 12.13 7.65
N PRO A 585 -17.53 13.41 7.52
CA PRO A 585 -18.75 13.92 8.13
C PRO A 585 -20.04 13.34 7.52
N VAL A 586 -19.97 12.75 6.33
CA VAL A 586 -21.14 12.19 5.62
C VAL A 586 -21.28 10.70 5.89
N ASP A 587 -20.22 9.92 5.67
CA ASP A 587 -20.28 8.45 5.72
C ASP A 587 -19.43 7.79 6.82
N GLY A 588 -18.66 8.59 7.57
CA GLY A 588 -17.84 8.12 8.69
C GLY A 588 -16.58 7.33 8.30
N ARG A 589 -16.27 7.16 7.00
CA ARG A 589 -15.02 6.51 6.54
C ARG A 589 -13.80 7.36 6.92
N CYS A 590 -12.63 6.74 6.95
CA CYS A 590 -11.39 7.43 7.29
C CYS A 590 -11.03 8.50 6.25
N ARG A 591 -10.85 9.75 6.71
CA ARG A 591 -10.21 10.84 5.98
C ARG A 591 -8.81 11.09 6.51
N ILE A 592 -7.93 11.56 5.63
CA ILE A 592 -6.52 11.82 5.92
C ILE A 592 -6.21 13.29 5.61
N ASP A 593 -5.94 14.07 6.65
CA ASP A 593 -5.44 15.43 6.54
C ASP A 593 -3.92 15.38 6.74
N TYR A 594 -3.21 15.32 5.63
CA TYR A 594 -1.76 15.22 5.57
C TYR A 594 -1.25 15.82 4.27
N THR A 595 -0.36 16.80 4.39
CA THR A 595 0.46 17.32 3.29
C THR A 595 1.90 17.24 3.75
N ILE A 596 2.76 16.57 2.99
CA ILE A 596 4.19 16.48 3.31
C ILE A 596 4.78 17.89 3.45
N SER A 597 5.67 18.13 4.43
CA SER A 597 6.22 19.47 4.68
C SER A 597 7.21 19.91 3.60
N ALA A 598 7.43 21.23 3.46
CA ALA A 598 8.49 21.74 2.58
C ALA A 598 9.89 21.32 3.05
N PHE A 599 10.06 21.06 4.35
CA PHE A 599 11.31 20.57 4.93
C PHE A 599 11.61 19.15 4.43
N ASP A 600 10.66 18.23 4.60
CA ASP A 600 10.82 16.83 4.19
C ASP A 600 10.95 16.69 2.66
N ARG A 601 10.25 17.52 1.88
CA ARG A 601 10.39 17.54 0.42
C ARG A 601 11.78 17.95 -0.08
N LYS A 602 12.53 18.75 0.69
CA LYS A 602 13.92 19.08 0.34
C LYS A 602 14.83 17.86 0.50
N HIS A 603 14.61 17.07 1.55
CA HIS A 603 15.34 15.82 1.76
C HIS A 603 15.06 14.79 0.67
N ILE A 604 13.80 14.66 0.24
CA ILE A 604 13.40 13.80 -0.88
C ILE A 604 14.15 14.15 -2.17
N VAL A 605 14.38 15.44 -2.44
CA VAL A 605 15.14 15.89 -3.63
C VAL A 605 16.55 15.30 -3.65
N GLU A 606 17.26 15.30 -2.52
CA GLU A 606 18.60 14.73 -2.46
C GLU A 606 18.59 13.20 -2.70
N ALA A 607 17.57 12.49 -2.20
CA ALA A 607 17.41 11.07 -2.46
C ALA A 607 17.03 10.74 -3.93
N ILE A 608 16.26 11.59 -4.60
CA ILE A 608 15.97 11.45 -6.05
C ILE A 608 17.27 11.61 -6.85
N ILE A 609 18.07 12.62 -6.51
CA ILE A 609 19.37 12.88 -7.16
C ILE A 609 20.32 11.70 -6.94
N ALA A 610 20.41 11.19 -5.71
CA ALA A 610 21.22 10.02 -5.41
C ALA A 610 20.71 8.76 -6.14
N SER A 611 19.40 8.56 -6.24
CA SER A 611 18.80 7.46 -7.00
C SER A 611 19.16 7.54 -8.49
N ALA A 612 19.10 8.75 -9.08
CA ALA A 612 19.51 8.98 -10.46
C ALA A 612 21.01 8.70 -10.69
N LYS A 613 21.87 9.08 -9.73
CA LYS A 613 23.31 8.76 -9.78
C LYS A 613 23.57 7.26 -9.69
N ILE A 614 22.88 6.56 -8.78
CA ILE A 614 22.95 5.10 -8.63
C ILE A 614 22.52 4.41 -9.94
N ALA A 615 21.39 4.84 -10.51
CA ALA A 615 20.91 4.35 -11.80
C ALA A 615 21.94 4.62 -12.92
N TYR A 616 22.50 5.83 -12.97
CA TYR A 616 23.46 6.23 -13.98
C TYR A 616 24.73 5.37 -13.94
N ILE A 617 25.36 5.20 -12.77
CA ILE A 617 26.59 4.41 -12.63
C ILE A 617 26.33 2.90 -12.80
N SER A 618 25.07 2.49 -12.73
CA SER A 618 24.63 1.12 -13.00
C SER A 618 24.28 0.86 -14.47
N GLY A 619 24.39 1.86 -15.34
CA GLY A 619 24.17 1.69 -16.79
C GLY A 619 22.79 2.08 -17.30
N ALA A 620 21.93 2.67 -16.47
CA ALA A 620 20.59 3.08 -16.90
C ALA A 620 20.66 4.08 -18.07
N LYS A 621 19.80 3.90 -19.08
CA LYS A 621 19.61 4.81 -20.22
C LYS A 621 18.66 5.93 -19.90
N GLU A 622 17.67 5.66 -19.05
CA GLU A 622 16.67 6.65 -18.67
C GLU A 622 16.46 6.61 -17.16
N PHE A 623 16.14 7.77 -16.59
CA PHE A 623 15.64 7.87 -15.22
C PHE A 623 14.40 8.74 -15.17
N HIS A 624 13.29 8.13 -14.76
CA HIS A 624 11.97 8.75 -14.63
C HIS A 624 11.66 9.00 -13.16
N THR A 625 10.91 10.07 -12.87
CA THR A 625 10.43 10.36 -11.51
C THR A 625 8.90 10.42 -11.49
N THR A 626 8.29 10.23 -10.32
CA THR A 626 6.83 10.43 -10.16
C THR A 626 6.43 11.91 -10.09
N TYR A 627 7.36 12.85 -10.30
CA TYR A 627 7.10 14.29 -10.29
C TYR A 627 6.91 14.84 -11.70
N ARG A 628 5.74 15.42 -11.98
CA ARG A 628 5.30 15.73 -13.35
C ARG A 628 6.09 16.86 -14.03
N ASP A 629 6.68 17.76 -13.25
CA ASP A 629 7.45 18.90 -13.78
C ASP A 629 8.94 18.62 -14.01
N VAL A 630 9.40 17.39 -13.73
CA VAL A 630 10.77 16.96 -14.02
C VAL A 630 10.70 16.00 -15.23
N PRO A 631 11.23 16.39 -16.40
CA PRO A 631 11.35 15.47 -17.53
C PRO A 631 12.30 14.31 -17.18
N PRO A 632 12.18 13.15 -17.84
CA PRO A 632 13.10 12.06 -17.60
C PRO A 632 14.51 12.48 -18.00
N PHE A 633 15.50 12.01 -17.25
CA PHE A 633 16.86 12.03 -17.75
C PHE A 633 16.97 10.99 -18.86
N ILE A 634 17.46 11.40 -20.03
CA ILE A 634 17.77 10.52 -21.16
C ILE A 634 19.29 10.58 -21.38
N ARG A 635 19.97 9.44 -21.27
CA ARG A 635 21.41 9.36 -21.44
C ARG A 635 21.79 9.64 -22.90
N PRO A 636 22.72 10.58 -23.16
CA PRO A 636 23.26 10.77 -24.51
C PRO A 636 23.97 9.50 -25.02
N GLN A 637 23.86 9.18 -26.31
CA GLN A 637 24.50 7.98 -26.88
C GLN A 637 26.02 7.93 -26.69
N ALA A 638 26.69 9.08 -26.69
CA ALA A 638 28.15 9.18 -26.49
C ALA A 638 28.58 9.06 -25.02
N SER A 639 27.66 9.08 -24.06
CA SER A 639 27.94 9.04 -22.62
C SER A 639 27.97 7.60 -22.12
N THR A 640 29.06 7.19 -21.46
CA THR A 640 29.18 5.87 -20.82
C THR A 640 29.35 6.01 -19.31
N PRO A 641 28.84 5.06 -18.50
CA PRO A 641 29.06 5.08 -17.04
C PRO A 641 30.55 4.96 -16.66
N GLU A 642 31.36 4.39 -17.56
CA GLU A 642 32.79 4.14 -17.40
C GLU A 642 33.66 5.33 -17.85
N SER A 643 33.04 6.45 -18.24
CA SER A 643 33.81 7.65 -18.61
C SER A 643 34.59 8.18 -17.41
N PRO A 644 35.75 8.85 -17.62
CA PRO A 644 36.54 9.44 -16.54
C PRO A 644 35.75 10.45 -15.69
N GLU A 645 34.74 11.10 -16.27
CA GLU A 645 33.87 12.04 -15.59
C GLU A 645 32.86 11.36 -14.65
N GLY A 646 32.52 10.08 -14.90
CA GLY A 646 31.58 9.31 -14.09
C GLY A 646 30.24 10.03 -13.90
N THR A 647 29.81 10.23 -12.66
CA THR A 647 28.57 10.98 -12.38
C THR A 647 28.68 12.48 -12.63
N ASN A 648 29.84 13.02 -12.99
CA ASN A 648 30.02 14.42 -13.36
C ASN A 648 29.71 14.70 -14.83
N ASP A 649 29.22 13.71 -15.59
CA ASP A 649 28.69 13.89 -16.93
C ASP A 649 27.78 15.13 -17.05
N ALA A 650 28.03 15.95 -18.06
CA ALA A 650 27.39 17.25 -18.22
C ALA A 650 25.86 17.16 -18.37
N ALA A 651 25.34 16.12 -19.04
CA ALA A 651 23.91 15.95 -19.23
C ALA A 651 23.24 15.56 -17.90
N LEU A 652 23.87 14.65 -17.14
CA LEU A 652 23.37 14.29 -15.81
C LEU A 652 23.40 15.49 -14.86
N GLN A 653 24.48 16.27 -14.85
CA GLN A 653 24.58 17.46 -14.00
C GLN A 653 23.56 18.55 -14.37
N SER A 654 23.29 18.74 -15.67
CA SER A 654 22.23 19.64 -16.13
C SER A 654 20.85 19.20 -15.64
N TRP A 655 20.54 17.90 -15.72
CA TRP A 655 19.30 17.36 -15.20
C TRP A 655 19.19 17.51 -13.67
N ILE A 656 20.25 17.24 -12.92
CA ILE A 656 20.30 17.43 -11.46
C ILE A 656 20.05 18.91 -11.10
N ALA A 657 20.64 19.85 -11.83
CA ALA A 657 20.42 21.27 -11.60
C ALA A 657 18.95 21.67 -11.80
N GLU A 658 18.28 21.10 -12.81
CA GLU A 658 16.84 21.32 -13.03
C GLU A 658 15.99 20.74 -11.89
N VAL A 659 16.31 19.53 -11.40
CA VAL A 659 15.62 18.94 -10.23
C VAL A 659 15.77 19.84 -9.00
N ARG A 660 16.99 20.32 -8.71
CA ARG A 660 17.24 21.23 -7.59
C ARG A 660 16.53 22.56 -7.74
N ARG A 661 16.42 23.11 -8.95
CA ARG A 661 15.67 24.35 -9.23
C ARG A 661 14.18 24.24 -8.89
N LYS A 662 13.62 23.03 -8.93
CA LYS A 662 12.23 22.75 -8.54
C LYS A 662 12.05 22.49 -7.04
N SER A 663 13.13 22.48 -6.25
CA SER A 663 13.08 22.21 -4.81
C SER A 663 12.63 23.45 -4.00
N PRO A 664 11.79 23.29 -2.96
CA PRO A 664 11.08 22.07 -2.62
C PRO A 664 9.98 21.77 -3.65
N LEU A 665 9.83 20.50 -4.00
CA LEU A 665 8.81 20.04 -4.96
C LEU A 665 7.41 20.51 -4.55
N ASN A 666 6.52 20.82 -5.50
CA ASN A 666 5.14 21.17 -5.17
C ASN A 666 4.32 19.89 -4.93
N PRO A 667 3.65 19.71 -3.78
CA PRO A 667 2.90 18.49 -3.49
C PRO A 667 1.79 18.18 -4.51
N GLU A 668 1.17 19.19 -5.12
CA GLU A 668 0.16 18.96 -6.17
C GLU A 668 0.76 18.40 -7.47
N ARG A 669 2.05 18.60 -7.72
CA ARG A 669 2.72 18.23 -8.98
C ARG A 669 3.37 16.84 -8.93
N GLY A 670 3.49 16.24 -7.75
CA GLY A 670 3.92 14.86 -7.55
C GLY A 670 2.77 13.95 -7.15
N LEU A 671 3.09 12.66 -6.98
CA LEU A 671 2.32 11.74 -6.18
C LEU A 671 3.30 11.10 -5.19
N PHE A 672 3.06 11.35 -3.91
CA PHE A 672 3.74 10.66 -2.83
C PHE A 672 2.93 9.42 -2.43
N ALA A 673 3.60 8.42 -1.89
CA ALA A 673 2.94 7.21 -1.40
C ALA A 673 3.42 6.84 0.01
N SER A 674 2.65 5.99 0.68
CA SER A 674 2.98 5.43 1.98
C SER A 674 2.36 4.04 2.18
N ALA A 675 3.13 3.14 2.79
CA ALA A 675 2.63 1.90 3.38
C ALA A 675 2.87 1.84 4.91
N HIS A 676 3.27 2.97 5.52
CA HIS A 676 3.75 3.03 6.91
C HIS A 676 2.93 4.01 7.75
N GLN A 677 1.71 3.63 8.12
CA GLN A 677 0.86 4.51 8.94
C GLN A 677 1.16 4.33 10.43
N MET A 678 1.49 5.40 11.14
CA MET A 678 1.85 5.38 12.57
C MET A 678 1.24 6.56 13.36
N GLY A 679 1.11 6.42 14.69
CA GLY A 679 1.05 7.53 15.64
C GLY A 679 -0.31 8.17 16.00
N THR A 680 -1.42 7.75 15.38
CA THR A 680 -2.75 8.39 15.57
C THR A 680 -3.43 8.14 16.92
N CYS A 681 -2.91 7.23 17.73
CA CYS A 681 -3.28 7.02 19.14
C CYS A 681 -2.02 7.06 20.02
N ARG A 682 -1.16 8.06 19.77
CA ARG A 682 0.18 8.16 20.35
C ARG A 682 0.27 7.82 21.83
N MET A 683 1.29 7.04 22.18
CA MET A 683 1.75 6.82 23.53
C MET A 683 2.36 8.10 24.09
N SER A 684 2.09 8.39 25.36
CA SER A 684 2.62 9.57 26.03
C SER A 684 2.79 9.34 27.52
N LYS A 685 3.52 10.25 28.18
CA LYS A 685 3.62 10.30 29.65
C LYS A 685 2.39 10.89 30.33
N SER A 686 1.49 11.53 29.58
CA SER A 686 0.32 12.21 30.14
C SER A 686 -0.88 12.26 29.20
N PRO A 687 -2.12 12.29 29.73
CA PRO A 687 -3.35 12.34 28.93
C PRO A 687 -3.49 13.61 28.08
N LYS A 688 -2.76 14.69 28.42
CA LYS A 688 -2.78 15.95 27.65
C LYS A 688 -1.99 15.86 26.34
N SER A 689 -1.05 14.91 26.26
CA SER A 689 -0.07 14.81 25.17
C SER A 689 -0.19 13.54 24.34
N GLY A 690 -1.12 12.63 24.69
CA GLY A 690 -1.37 11.41 23.92
C GLY A 690 -2.67 10.71 24.27
N VAL A 691 -2.87 9.54 23.67
CA VAL A 691 -4.10 8.73 23.78
C VAL A 691 -3.93 7.57 24.73
N VAL A 692 -2.76 6.94 24.74
CA VAL A 692 -2.45 5.83 25.63
C VAL A 692 -1.27 6.14 26.55
N ASP A 693 -1.26 5.46 27.69
CA ASP A 693 -0.14 5.46 28.63
C ASP A 693 1.01 4.53 28.15
N PRO A 694 2.15 4.46 28.87
CA PRO A 694 3.27 3.57 28.51
C PRO A 694 2.95 2.07 28.54
N ASN A 695 1.80 1.66 29.09
CA ASN A 695 1.29 0.29 29.05
C ASN A 695 0.26 0.08 27.93
N CYS A 696 0.13 1.06 27.02
CA CYS A 696 -0.86 1.09 25.95
C CYS A 696 -2.32 1.14 26.42
N GLN A 697 -2.58 1.46 27.69
CA GLN A 697 -3.94 1.65 28.19
C GLN A 697 -4.45 3.04 27.80
N VAL A 698 -5.69 3.12 27.32
CA VAL A 698 -6.30 4.41 26.98
C VAL A 698 -6.47 5.25 28.24
N TRP A 699 -5.97 6.48 28.19
CA TRP A 699 -6.03 7.38 29.34
C TRP A 699 -7.47 7.58 29.84
N GLY A 700 -7.65 7.45 31.15
CA GLY A 700 -8.95 7.66 31.82
C GLY A 700 -9.96 6.52 31.66
N LEU A 701 -9.61 5.43 30.97
CA LEU A 701 -10.48 4.29 30.73
C LEU A 701 -9.85 3.00 31.23
N GLU A 702 -10.52 2.30 32.15
CA GLU A 702 -10.03 1.02 32.66
C GLU A 702 -10.38 -0.12 31.68
N GLY A 703 -9.42 -1.02 31.45
CA GLY A 703 -9.65 -2.21 30.65
C GLY A 703 -9.69 -2.00 29.13
N LEU A 704 -9.42 -0.80 28.63
CA LEU A 704 -9.30 -0.49 27.20
C LEU A 704 -7.85 -0.21 26.82
N TYR A 705 -7.33 -0.94 25.84
CA TYR A 705 -5.95 -0.83 25.35
C TYR A 705 -5.95 -0.60 23.84
N VAL A 706 -4.93 0.08 23.32
CA VAL A 706 -4.65 0.16 21.88
C VAL A 706 -3.28 -0.46 21.63
N VAL A 707 -3.21 -1.51 20.82
CA VAL A 707 -1.99 -2.27 20.59
C VAL A 707 -1.78 -2.45 19.09
N ASP A 708 -1.37 -1.36 18.43
CA ASP A 708 -0.96 -1.34 17.03
C ASP A 708 -0.04 -0.13 16.75
N ALA A 709 0.34 0.10 15.48
CA ALA A 709 1.26 1.18 15.10
C ALA A 709 0.74 2.61 15.39
N SER A 710 -0.55 2.76 15.71
CA SER A 710 -1.13 4.04 16.12
C SER A 710 -0.50 4.58 17.40
N VAL A 711 0.10 3.74 18.25
CA VAL A 711 0.67 4.19 19.53
C VAL A 711 2.07 4.78 19.42
N PHE A 712 2.67 4.80 18.23
CA PHE A 712 4.04 5.29 18.06
C PHE A 712 4.15 6.77 18.45
N PRO A 713 5.20 7.19 19.18
CA PRO A 713 5.40 8.60 19.51
C PRO A 713 5.67 9.47 18.26
N SER A 714 6.43 8.97 17.29
CA SER A 714 6.72 9.62 16.01
C SER A 714 7.05 8.59 14.91
N ALA A 715 7.40 9.06 13.70
CA ALA A 715 7.94 8.22 12.63
C ALA A 715 9.15 7.39 13.09
N SER A 716 9.15 6.09 12.79
CA SER A 716 10.16 5.14 13.30
C SER A 716 11.48 5.14 12.53
N GLY A 717 11.53 5.77 11.35
CA GLY A 717 12.70 5.76 10.45
C GLY A 717 12.94 4.46 9.71
N VAL A 718 12.20 3.40 10.03
CA VAL A 718 12.32 2.06 9.44
C VAL A 718 10.93 1.46 9.18
N ASN A 719 10.84 0.29 8.56
CA ASN A 719 9.54 -0.39 8.39
C ASN A 719 8.92 -0.69 9.78
N PRO A 720 7.66 -0.31 10.04
CA PRO A 720 7.11 -0.25 11.41
C PRO A 720 6.70 -1.62 11.98
N MET A 721 6.78 -2.71 11.21
CA MET A 721 6.26 -4.03 11.64
C MET A 721 6.92 -4.52 12.93
N VAL A 722 8.25 -4.56 12.96
CA VAL A 722 9.01 -5.09 14.10
C VAL A 722 8.80 -4.22 15.34
N THR A 723 8.87 -2.90 15.18
CA THR A 723 8.60 -1.93 16.26
C THR A 723 7.20 -2.10 16.84
N ASN A 724 6.19 -2.26 15.98
CA ASN A 724 4.79 -2.44 16.39
C ASN A 724 4.61 -3.75 17.17
N MET A 725 5.14 -4.85 16.65
CA MET A 725 5.10 -6.15 17.31
C MET A 725 5.85 -6.13 18.65
N ALA A 726 6.97 -5.42 18.78
CA ALA A 726 7.71 -5.30 20.03
C ALA A 726 6.95 -4.49 21.09
N ILE A 727 6.28 -3.39 20.70
CA ILE A 727 5.39 -2.65 21.61
C ILE A 727 4.22 -3.55 22.05
N ALA A 728 3.66 -4.34 21.13
CA ALA A 728 2.59 -5.27 21.42
C ALA A 728 3.01 -6.40 22.37
N ASP A 729 4.22 -6.94 22.20
CA ASP A 729 4.78 -7.93 23.09
C ASP A 729 4.90 -7.40 24.52
N TRP A 730 5.40 -6.17 24.68
CA TRP A 730 5.48 -5.51 25.98
C TRP A 730 4.10 -5.27 26.62
N ALA A 731 3.20 -4.62 25.88
CA ALA A 731 1.88 -4.24 26.38
C ALA A 731 1.06 -5.47 26.80
N SER A 732 1.06 -6.51 25.99
CA SER A 732 0.29 -7.74 26.25
C SER A 732 0.83 -8.56 27.43
N ARG A 733 2.16 -8.65 27.61
CA ARG A 733 2.74 -9.29 28.80
C ARG A 733 2.43 -8.53 30.08
N ASN A 734 2.43 -7.20 30.05
CA ASN A 734 1.99 -6.40 31.19
C ASN A 734 0.50 -6.60 31.49
N LEU A 735 -0.34 -6.65 30.44
CA LEU A 735 -1.76 -6.93 30.59
C LEU A 735 -2.01 -8.31 31.21
N ALA A 736 -1.30 -9.35 30.77
CA ALA A 736 -1.37 -10.69 31.34
C ALA A 736 -1.06 -10.69 32.86
N ARG A 737 0.00 -9.98 33.29
CA ARG A 737 0.34 -9.85 34.72
C ARG A 737 -0.76 -9.17 35.51
N VAL A 738 -1.33 -8.07 34.99
CA VAL A 738 -2.44 -7.35 35.64
C VAL A 738 -3.70 -8.23 35.74
N MET A 739 -3.90 -9.14 34.79
CA MET A 739 -5.01 -10.09 34.80
C MET A 739 -4.74 -11.34 35.67
N GLY A 740 -3.59 -11.42 36.35
CA GLY A 740 -3.22 -12.53 37.22
C GLY A 740 -2.64 -13.75 36.49
N GLY A 741 -2.28 -13.61 35.22
CA GLY A 741 -1.64 -14.67 34.44
C GLY A 741 -0.12 -14.65 34.63
N HIS A 742 0.41 -15.30 35.66
CA HIS A 742 1.74 -15.95 35.66
C HIS A 742 1.81 -17.02 36.76
N LYS A 743 1.91 -18.29 36.34
CA LYS A 743 2.77 -19.28 37.00
C LYS A 743 4.11 -19.19 36.28
N GLU A 744 5.10 -18.49 36.83
CA GLU A 744 6.49 -18.65 36.35
C GLU A 744 6.94 -20.07 36.72
N GLY A 745 6.84 -20.98 35.75
CA GLY A 745 7.50 -22.27 35.80
C GLY A 745 9.01 -22.04 35.74
N ASN A 746 9.69 -22.43 36.80
CA ASN A 746 11.13 -22.39 36.99
C ASN A 746 11.84 -23.17 35.85
N VAL A 747 12.35 -22.49 34.82
CA VAL A 747 13.15 -23.09 33.72
C VAL A 747 14.62 -23.28 34.16
N MET A 748 14.80 -23.86 35.34
CA MET A 748 16.08 -24.36 35.84
C MET A 748 15.99 -25.83 36.29
N ALA A 749 14.88 -26.51 35.99
CA ALA A 749 14.68 -27.89 36.38
C ALA A 749 14.22 -28.77 35.21
N ARG A 750 14.94 -28.71 34.08
CA ARG A 750 15.16 -29.86 33.20
C ARG A 750 16.56 -29.73 32.61
N LEU A 751 17.47 -30.50 33.22
CA LEU A 751 18.82 -30.82 32.75
C LEU A 751 18.82 -31.23 31.27
#